data_AF-A0A1G3M464-F1
#
_entry.id   AF-A0A1G3M464-F1
#
_cell.length_a   1.000
_cell.length_b   1.000
_cell.length_c   1.000
_cell.angle_alpha   90.00
_cell.angle_beta   90.00
_cell.angle_gamma   90.00
#
_symmetry.space_group_name_H-M   'P 1'
#
loop_
_entity.id
_entity.type
_entity.pdbx_description
1 polymer ?
#
loop_
_entity_poly.entity_id
_entity_poly.type
_entity_poly.pdbx_seq_one_letter_code
_entity_poly.pdbx_strand_id
1 'polypeptide(L)'
;MKRFIASLMMVMGLMAGCGESSAAVLGITDKGTVISQASLAACRTAAGIKTCRVTTPQVITTALVWPEDRALEFTPGAYVTFTGSGALTGLKGNIRPEWFGVNTTPGTTDMSPAIQKAVDAAIDGQSTLYLTGVYGIGGTTKVRKKINFSTAGKDVEFRALASFVGNYAFTLNVNDAETSWVEAFPGTYGDIEGIYFNGANKTDIKWFLIGAPITFHENYGRYMAQFAKSVNVFLDQIVVDRLEINECRGANYCLDFNNQGDARLFNEVHITSSDKALSSYRSLTGKATNCIFNADVVVGSVQNFVFDTVYMEGATAKVTAGPGSVTFLNCNFLPQVDEFITGVDGTSTTQSLISFINTNFRFITENQLYSGYDGQIKLFSMNYGRVRWSFKDTYVVYSASADQTKTQITGLVSDLAAFNNISQLASTQSTVLQKGVKGLGSINLLIGGGSGGDPGVSAATSDSSIPWRLGVAATYYYKGNAMWDNTRMIGYNTGMRTVAVTTNGVRLDLNLSTANYHEYLLRIYRGTTSATYSHYVDVPINKVAYLYDDGYSINGIYNWKVYNGGTPAASEGLNHFGVSSIEFAGANIIAYMSGMPTTGTWTRGDMVVNNAPATGAAKGWRRVTTGAGNVLNTDWVSEGNL
;
A
#
# COMPACT_ATOMS: atom_id res chain seq x y z
N MET A 1 -14.24 88.10 -41.96
CA MET A 1 -12.87 87.98 -41.36
C MET A 1 -12.67 86.51 -40.98
N LYS A 2 -11.95 85.73 -41.81
CA LYS A 2 -10.57 85.21 -41.55
C LYS A 2 -10.49 84.34 -40.29
N ARG A 3 -10.42 82.99 -40.44
CA ARG A 3 -9.22 82.10 -40.43
C ARG A 3 -8.85 81.63 -39.00
N PHE A 4 -8.81 80.33 -38.65
CA PHE A 4 -7.88 79.21 -39.00
C PHE A 4 -6.71 79.05 -37.96
N ILE A 5 -6.45 77.79 -37.55
CA ILE A 5 -5.16 77.19 -37.02
C ILE A 5 -4.79 77.48 -35.55
N ALA A 6 -4.11 76.63 -34.76
CA ALA A 6 -3.82 75.20 -34.64
C ALA A 6 -2.89 75.03 -33.41
N SER A 7 -2.82 73.81 -32.88
CA SER A 7 -1.84 73.17 -31.97
C SER A 7 -0.50 73.86 -31.64
N LEU A 8 -0.05 73.79 -30.37
CA LEU A 8 1.27 73.26 -29.98
C LEU A 8 1.50 73.11 -28.44
N MET A 9 1.90 71.90 -28.03
CA MET A 9 2.87 71.46 -26.99
C MET A 9 2.89 72.11 -25.58
N MET A 10 2.68 71.34 -24.50
CA MET A 10 3.61 70.39 -23.83
C MET A 10 4.69 71.10 -22.99
N VAL A 11 4.70 70.86 -21.65
CA VAL A 11 5.86 70.40 -20.84
C VAL A 11 5.60 70.51 -19.32
N MET A 12 5.55 69.32 -18.71
CA MET A 12 6.17 68.84 -17.44
C MET A 12 5.76 69.33 -16.03
N GLY A 13 5.64 68.32 -15.15
CA GLY A 13 5.62 68.38 -13.68
C GLY A 13 5.02 67.10 -13.07
N LEU A 14 5.57 65.91 -13.29
CA LEU A 14 6.51 65.20 -12.40
C LEU A 14 5.96 64.93 -10.97
N MET A 15 5.35 63.76 -10.75
CA MET A 15 5.54 62.94 -9.55
C MET A 15 5.48 61.46 -9.94
N ALA A 16 6.62 60.78 -9.81
CA ALA A 16 6.80 59.34 -9.98
C ALA A 16 6.90 58.69 -8.59
N GLY A 17 6.40 57.46 -8.44
CA GLY A 17 6.63 56.73 -7.20
C GLY A 17 5.93 55.39 -6.97
N CYS A 18 5.54 54.61 -8.00
CA CYS A 18 5.50 53.13 -7.97
C CYS A 18 5.13 52.64 -9.39
N GLY A 19 6.14 52.46 -10.25
CA GLY A 19 5.95 52.11 -11.66
C GLY A 19 5.97 50.60 -11.89
N GLU A 20 4.80 49.96 -11.85
CA GLU A 20 4.55 48.90 -12.83
C GLU A 20 4.26 49.61 -14.15
N SER A 21 5.15 49.45 -15.14
CA SER A 21 4.91 49.97 -16.48
C SER A 21 3.59 49.36 -16.99
N SER A 22 2.56 50.18 -17.17
CA SER A 22 1.33 49.78 -17.86
C SER A 22 1.72 49.23 -19.22
N ALA A 23 1.69 47.90 -19.37
CA ALA A 23 1.97 47.26 -20.65
C ALA A 23 0.99 47.83 -21.68
N ALA A 24 1.49 48.39 -22.77
CA ALA A 24 0.62 48.84 -23.85
C ALA A 24 -0.15 47.63 -24.40
N VAL A 25 -1.47 47.62 -24.23
CA VAL A 25 -2.38 46.58 -24.76
C VAL A 25 -2.99 47.10 -26.05
N LEU A 26 -2.81 46.37 -27.15
CA LEU A 26 -3.55 46.65 -28.39
C LEU A 26 -4.80 45.76 -28.40
N GLY A 27 -5.97 46.40 -28.23
CA GLY A 27 -7.26 45.74 -28.42
C GLY A 27 -7.51 45.52 -29.91
N ILE A 28 -7.59 44.27 -30.33
CA ILE A 28 -7.99 43.91 -31.69
C ILE A 28 -9.52 43.88 -31.70
N THR A 29 -10.12 45.04 -32.01
CA THR A 29 -11.58 45.28 -31.96
C THR A 29 -12.09 45.69 -33.34
N ASP A 30 -12.06 44.76 -34.30
CA ASP A 30 -12.75 44.97 -35.57
C ASP A 30 -14.14 44.34 -35.52
N LYS A 31 -15.15 45.15 -35.79
CA LYS A 31 -16.58 44.79 -35.80
C LYS A 31 -17.01 44.05 -37.09
N GLY A 32 -16.20 43.13 -37.59
CA GLY A 32 -16.47 42.36 -38.80
C GLY A 32 -15.96 40.92 -38.70
N THR A 33 -16.68 39.99 -39.33
CA THR A 33 -16.52 38.53 -39.25
C THR A 33 -15.18 37.96 -39.76
N VAL A 34 -14.29 38.83 -40.26
CA VAL A 34 -12.98 38.46 -40.80
C VAL A 34 -12.00 39.59 -40.47
N ILE A 35 -11.15 39.43 -39.47
CA ILE A 35 -9.97 40.29 -39.38
C ILE A 35 -8.92 39.70 -40.31
N SER A 36 -8.47 40.51 -41.26
CA SER A 36 -7.36 40.15 -42.10
C SER A 36 -6.13 39.88 -41.23
N GLN A 37 -5.34 38.88 -41.61
CA GLN A 37 -4.01 38.55 -41.08
C GLN A 37 -3.15 39.79 -40.70
N ALA A 38 -3.38 40.94 -41.34
CA ALA A 38 -2.73 42.22 -41.08
C ALA A 38 -2.84 42.71 -39.62
N SER A 39 -3.96 42.55 -38.90
CA SER A 39 -4.09 43.10 -37.53
C SER A 39 -3.34 42.25 -36.49
N LEU A 40 -3.36 40.93 -36.63
CA LEU A 40 -2.52 40.01 -35.85
C LEU A 40 -1.03 40.20 -36.19
N ALA A 41 -0.70 40.37 -37.48
CA ALA A 41 0.67 40.67 -37.92
C ALA A 41 1.17 42.06 -37.50
N ALA A 42 0.29 43.06 -37.43
CA ALA A 42 0.63 44.39 -36.93
C ALA A 42 0.86 44.36 -35.42
N CYS A 43 0.03 43.65 -34.66
CA CYS A 43 0.26 43.46 -33.23
C CYS A 43 1.55 42.67 -32.95
N ARG A 44 1.94 41.78 -33.86
CA ARG A 44 3.21 41.05 -33.83
C ARG A 44 4.44 41.96 -33.99
N THR A 45 4.37 42.96 -34.85
CA THR A 45 5.52 43.81 -35.21
C THR A 45 5.53 45.17 -34.52
N ALA A 46 4.44 45.58 -33.88
CA ALA A 46 4.30 46.90 -33.25
C ALA A 46 5.29 47.08 -32.08
N ALA A 47 6.22 48.02 -32.18
CA ALA A 47 7.17 48.31 -31.10
C ALA A 47 6.44 48.71 -29.80
N GLY A 48 6.87 48.17 -28.65
CA GLY A 48 6.34 48.53 -27.32
C GLY A 48 5.06 47.81 -26.87
N ILE A 49 4.41 47.02 -27.73
CA ILE A 49 3.25 46.20 -27.35
C ILE A 49 3.74 44.89 -26.72
N LYS A 50 3.29 44.61 -25.48
CA LYS A 50 3.62 43.36 -24.76
C LYS A 50 2.48 42.34 -24.74
N THR A 51 1.24 42.80 -24.91
CA THR A 51 0.04 41.95 -24.92
C THR A 51 -0.90 42.34 -26.05
N CYS A 52 -1.29 41.35 -26.83
CA CYS A 52 -2.31 41.48 -27.88
C CYS A 52 -3.59 40.81 -27.41
N ARG A 53 -4.72 41.52 -27.47
CA ARG A 53 -6.01 40.98 -27.03
C ARG A 53 -6.99 40.85 -28.19
N VAL A 54 -7.41 39.63 -28.48
CA VAL A 54 -8.42 39.28 -29.49
C VAL A 54 -9.81 39.39 -28.86
N THR A 55 -10.67 40.24 -29.41
CA THR A 55 -12.00 40.51 -28.82
C THR A 55 -13.19 39.91 -29.56
N THR A 56 -12.96 39.39 -30.77
CA THR A 56 -13.98 38.78 -31.64
C THR A 56 -13.43 37.51 -32.30
N PRO A 57 -14.26 36.58 -32.79
CA PRO A 57 -13.80 35.40 -33.52
C PRO A 57 -13.00 35.73 -34.78
N GLN A 58 -11.96 34.95 -35.05
CA GLN A 58 -10.99 35.18 -36.13
C GLN A 58 -10.80 33.98 -37.05
N VAL A 59 -10.38 34.24 -38.29
CA VAL A 59 -10.01 33.22 -39.28
C VAL A 59 -8.54 33.42 -39.67
N ILE A 60 -7.71 32.40 -39.47
CA ILE A 60 -6.30 32.37 -39.85
C ILE A 60 -6.17 31.52 -41.12
N THR A 61 -5.71 32.13 -42.22
CA THR A 61 -5.62 31.50 -43.54
C THR A 61 -4.20 31.05 -43.91
N THR A 62 -3.17 31.54 -43.21
CA THR A 62 -1.76 31.18 -43.40
C THR A 62 -1.07 31.00 -42.05
N ALA A 63 0.01 30.22 -42.02
CA ALA A 63 0.75 29.93 -40.79
C ALA A 63 1.31 31.22 -40.13
N LEU A 64 1.06 31.36 -38.82
CA LEU A 64 1.49 32.47 -38.00
C LEU A 64 2.30 31.96 -36.80
N VAL A 65 3.58 32.35 -36.74
CA VAL A 65 4.41 32.17 -35.54
C VAL A 65 4.27 33.42 -34.67
N TRP A 66 3.88 33.21 -33.43
CA TRP A 66 3.75 34.26 -32.42
C TRP A 66 5.10 34.52 -31.73
N PRO A 67 5.47 35.78 -31.47
CA PRO A 67 6.74 36.11 -30.83
C PRO A 67 6.74 35.71 -29.35
N GLU A 68 7.84 35.14 -28.88
CA GLU A 68 7.97 34.71 -27.48
C GLU A 68 7.96 35.89 -26.48
N ASP A 69 8.28 37.10 -26.94
CA ASP A 69 8.33 38.32 -26.14
C ASP A 69 6.96 38.99 -25.95
N ARG A 70 5.87 38.37 -26.45
CA ARG A 70 4.51 38.93 -26.43
C ARG A 70 3.47 37.91 -25.97
N ALA A 71 2.54 38.35 -25.12
CA ALA A 71 1.37 37.57 -24.76
C ALA A 71 0.23 37.73 -25.79
N LEU A 72 -0.51 36.65 -26.03
CA LEU A 72 -1.76 36.67 -26.78
C LEU A 72 -2.90 36.27 -25.84
N GLU A 73 -3.94 37.10 -25.76
CA GLU A 73 -5.11 36.86 -24.93
C GLU A 73 -6.39 36.91 -25.78
N PHE A 74 -7.40 36.16 -25.37
CA PHE A 74 -8.73 36.19 -25.97
C PHE A 74 -9.76 36.58 -24.91
N THR A 75 -10.67 37.50 -25.23
CA THR A 75 -11.82 37.76 -24.36
C THR A 75 -12.81 36.60 -24.44
N PRO A 76 -13.71 36.45 -23.44
CA PRO A 76 -14.78 35.45 -23.50
C PRO A 76 -15.54 35.51 -24.83
N GLY A 77 -15.70 34.36 -25.49
CA GLY A 77 -16.36 34.25 -26.79
C GLY A 77 -15.48 34.54 -28.03
N ALA A 78 -14.25 35.01 -27.85
CA ALA A 78 -13.29 35.13 -28.95
C ALA A 78 -12.51 33.83 -29.13
N TYR A 79 -12.32 33.41 -30.39
CA TYR A 79 -11.58 32.20 -30.78
C TYR A 79 -10.99 32.37 -32.18
N VAL A 80 -10.03 31.52 -32.56
CA VAL A 80 -9.49 31.41 -33.92
C VAL A 80 -9.97 30.13 -34.60
N THR A 81 -10.24 30.24 -35.89
CA THR A 81 -10.45 29.11 -36.80
C THR A 81 -9.37 29.12 -37.87
N PHE A 82 -9.07 27.96 -38.44
CA PHE A 82 -8.04 27.81 -39.46
C PHE A 82 -8.68 27.32 -40.77
N THR A 83 -8.25 27.89 -41.89
CA THR A 83 -8.63 27.45 -43.23
C THR A 83 -7.37 27.31 -44.10
N GLY A 84 -7.33 26.32 -45.00
CA GLY A 84 -6.15 26.09 -45.83
C GLY A 84 -4.93 25.66 -45.01
N SER A 85 -3.79 26.34 -45.19
CA SER A 85 -2.55 26.10 -44.44
C SER A 85 -2.41 26.98 -43.18
N GLY A 86 -3.52 27.56 -42.70
CA GLY A 86 -3.55 28.35 -41.47
C GLY A 86 -3.10 27.57 -40.24
N ALA A 87 -2.21 28.17 -39.45
CA ALA A 87 -1.75 27.63 -38.17
C ALA A 87 -1.35 28.78 -37.25
N LEU A 88 -1.40 28.56 -35.94
CA LEU A 88 -0.87 29.48 -34.93
C LEU A 88 0.12 28.69 -34.06
N THR A 89 1.35 29.16 -33.95
CA THR A 89 2.41 28.54 -33.13
C THR A 89 3.16 29.60 -32.33
N GLY A 90 3.99 29.19 -31.38
CA GLY A 90 4.81 30.13 -30.60
C GLY A 90 4.06 30.80 -29.44
N LEU A 91 2.95 30.21 -28.96
CA LEU A 91 2.23 30.74 -27.80
C LEU A 91 2.92 30.33 -26.50
N LYS A 92 3.19 31.31 -25.64
CA LYS A 92 3.76 31.16 -24.30
C LYS A 92 2.69 31.35 -23.22
N GLY A 93 2.88 30.72 -22.06
CA GLY A 93 2.04 30.93 -20.88
C GLY A 93 0.73 30.15 -20.94
N ASN A 94 -0.35 30.74 -20.41
CA ASN A 94 -1.64 30.07 -20.26
C ASN A 94 -2.40 30.07 -21.59
N ILE A 95 -2.54 28.90 -22.20
CA ILE A 95 -3.25 28.68 -23.46
C ILE A 95 -4.54 27.94 -23.16
N ARG A 96 -5.66 28.36 -23.75
CA ARG A 96 -6.96 27.72 -23.51
C ARG A 96 -7.45 26.97 -24.76
N PRO A 97 -8.01 25.75 -24.63
CA PRO A 97 -8.65 25.06 -25.75
C PRO A 97 -9.73 25.89 -26.45
N GLU A 98 -10.46 26.72 -25.70
CA GLU A 98 -11.53 27.58 -26.19
C GLU A 98 -11.05 28.63 -27.19
N TRP A 99 -9.76 28.93 -27.21
CA TRP A 99 -9.19 29.80 -28.23
C TRP A 99 -9.20 29.15 -29.61
N PHE A 100 -9.36 27.83 -29.71
CA PHE A 100 -9.26 27.06 -30.95
C PHE A 100 -10.53 26.29 -31.32
N GLY A 101 -11.59 26.41 -30.52
CA GLY A 101 -12.87 25.76 -30.73
C GLY A 101 -13.93 26.20 -29.73
N VAL A 102 -15.20 26.13 -30.14
CA VAL A 102 -16.33 26.53 -29.30
C VAL A 102 -16.87 25.30 -28.55
N ASN A 103 -16.83 25.34 -27.22
CA ASN A 103 -17.45 24.33 -26.37
C ASN A 103 -18.96 24.60 -26.25
N THR A 104 -19.72 24.31 -27.31
CA THR A 104 -21.15 24.67 -27.44
C THR A 104 -22.04 24.02 -26.39
N THR A 105 -21.72 22.79 -26.00
CA THR A 105 -22.43 22.02 -24.98
C THR A 105 -21.39 21.27 -24.13
N PRO A 106 -21.01 21.83 -22.96
CA PRO A 106 -19.98 21.25 -22.09
C PRO A 106 -20.23 19.76 -21.79
N GLY A 107 -19.18 18.95 -21.97
CA GLY A 107 -19.22 17.50 -21.76
C GLY A 107 -19.92 16.68 -22.85
N THR A 108 -20.43 17.30 -23.93
CA THR A 108 -20.95 16.57 -25.10
C THR A 108 -20.32 17.04 -26.41
N THR A 109 -19.89 18.29 -26.50
CA THR A 109 -19.07 18.77 -27.62
C THR A 109 -17.68 18.16 -27.56
N ASP A 110 -17.23 17.54 -28.65
CA ASP A 110 -15.86 17.03 -28.77
C ASP A 110 -14.86 18.19 -28.90
N MET A 111 -14.08 18.37 -27.84
CA MET A 111 -13.04 19.39 -27.71
C MET A 111 -11.65 18.85 -28.02
N SER A 112 -11.49 17.57 -28.37
CA SER A 112 -10.18 16.98 -28.70
C SER A 112 -9.45 17.73 -29.82
N PRO A 113 -10.11 18.14 -30.94
CA PRO A 113 -9.45 18.93 -31.98
C PRO A 113 -8.98 20.31 -31.51
N ALA A 114 -9.72 20.93 -30.60
CA ALA A 114 -9.37 22.25 -30.04
C ALA A 114 -8.19 22.13 -29.06
N ILE A 115 -8.18 21.09 -28.25
CA ILE A 115 -7.07 20.75 -27.35
C ILE A 115 -5.80 20.44 -28.16
N GLN A 116 -5.89 19.62 -29.22
CA GLN A 116 -4.75 19.33 -30.10
C GLN A 116 -4.14 20.62 -30.68
N LYS A 117 -4.98 21.54 -31.17
CA LYS A 117 -4.50 22.83 -31.69
C LYS A 117 -3.84 23.70 -30.61
N ALA A 118 -4.38 23.70 -29.39
CA ALA A 118 -3.76 24.42 -28.27
C ALA A 118 -2.37 23.87 -27.94
N VAL A 119 -2.24 22.54 -27.93
CA VAL A 119 -0.96 21.82 -27.74
C VAL A 119 0.01 22.12 -28.88
N ASP A 120 -0.45 22.09 -30.14
CA ASP A 120 0.38 22.38 -31.31
C ASP A 120 0.86 23.84 -31.31
N ALA A 121 0.03 24.76 -30.83
CA ALA A 121 0.33 26.18 -30.76
C ALA A 121 1.35 26.56 -29.69
N ALA A 122 1.46 25.74 -28.64
CA ALA A 122 2.32 25.97 -27.49
C ALA A 122 3.83 25.95 -27.82
N ILE A 123 4.60 26.74 -27.07
CA ILE A 123 6.05 26.61 -26.97
C ILE A 123 6.39 25.51 -25.96
N ASP A 124 7.34 24.67 -26.37
CA ASP A 124 7.83 23.56 -25.56
C ASP A 124 8.45 24.05 -24.24
N GLY A 125 7.99 23.51 -23.12
CA GLY A 125 8.47 23.82 -21.77
C GLY A 125 8.12 25.22 -21.25
N GLN A 126 7.40 26.05 -22.01
CA GLN A 126 7.08 27.43 -21.62
C GLN A 126 5.57 27.72 -21.54
N SER A 127 4.73 26.71 -21.74
CA SER A 127 3.29 26.87 -21.86
C SER A 127 2.52 25.90 -20.97
N THR A 128 1.35 26.37 -20.53
CA THR A 128 0.40 25.61 -19.73
C THR A 128 -0.94 25.61 -20.46
N LEU A 129 -1.49 24.43 -20.69
CA LEU A 129 -2.87 24.27 -21.11
C LEU A 129 -3.76 24.56 -19.90
N TYR A 130 -4.40 25.73 -19.92
CA TYR A 130 -5.22 26.24 -18.84
C TYR A 130 -6.70 25.90 -19.08
N LEU A 131 -7.25 25.06 -18.22
CA LEU A 131 -8.58 24.45 -18.37
C LEU A 131 -9.60 25.10 -17.41
N THR A 132 -10.81 25.35 -17.90
CA THR A 132 -11.84 26.14 -17.17
C THR A 132 -13.27 25.57 -17.22
N GLY A 133 -13.46 24.27 -17.47
CA GLY A 133 -14.79 23.66 -17.44
C GLY A 133 -14.81 22.19 -17.84
N VAL A 134 -15.96 21.74 -18.37
CA VAL A 134 -16.17 20.35 -18.81
C VAL A 134 -15.91 20.22 -20.31
N TYR A 135 -14.96 19.38 -20.69
CA TYR A 135 -14.58 19.12 -22.08
C TYR A 135 -14.98 17.70 -22.46
N GLY A 136 -15.81 17.56 -23.49
CA GLY A 136 -16.05 16.26 -24.11
C GLY A 136 -14.82 15.84 -24.90
N ILE A 137 -14.34 14.61 -24.70
CA ILE A 137 -13.18 14.04 -25.40
C ILE A 137 -13.68 12.91 -26.29
N GLY A 138 -13.70 13.17 -27.59
CA GLY A 138 -14.11 12.25 -28.65
C GLY A 138 -12.98 11.80 -29.58
N GLY A 139 -11.73 12.14 -29.29
CA GLY A 139 -10.56 11.73 -30.06
C GLY A 139 -9.26 11.72 -29.25
N THR A 140 -8.24 11.06 -29.78
CA THR A 140 -6.91 11.01 -29.16
C THR A 140 -6.14 12.31 -29.40
N THR A 141 -5.66 12.94 -28.34
CA THR A 141 -4.75 14.09 -28.38
C THR A 141 -3.30 13.62 -28.25
N LYS A 142 -2.44 14.03 -29.19
CA LYS A 142 -1.00 13.74 -29.19
C LYS A 142 -0.24 14.93 -28.63
N VAL A 143 0.29 14.76 -27.42
CA VAL A 143 1.12 15.76 -26.74
C VAL A 143 2.59 15.41 -26.98
N ARG A 144 3.21 16.18 -27.87
CA ARG A 144 4.59 15.97 -28.36
C ARG A 144 5.59 16.98 -27.80
N LYS A 145 5.13 17.86 -26.91
CA LYS A 145 5.90 18.91 -26.27
C LYS A 145 5.68 18.84 -24.76
N LYS A 146 6.65 19.30 -23.99
CA LYS A 146 6.52 19.55 -22.56
C LYS A 146 5.51 20.66 -22.31
N ILE A 147 4.33 20.30 -21.85
CA ILE A 147 3.23 21.21 -21.57
C ILE A 147 2.53 20.75 -20.30
N ASN A 148 2.28 21.68 -19.38
CA ASN A 148 1.50 21.41 -18.17
C ASN A 148 0.01 21.52 -18.45
N PHE A 149 -0.79 20.68 -17.81
CA PHE A 149 -2.25 20.78 -17.82
C PHE A 149 -2.64 21.25 -16.43
N SER A 150 -3.21 22.45 -16.34
CA SER A 150 -3.57 23.06 -15.06
C SER A 150 -4.96 23.66 -15.12
N THR A 151 -5.59 23.82 -13.96
CA THR A 151 -6.99 24.22 -13.85
C THR A 151 -7.13 25.54 -13.09
N ALA A 152 -8.27 26.21 -13.31
CA ALA A 152 -8.65 27.40 -12.53
C ALA A 152 -9.35 27.07 -11.19
N GLY A 153 -9.55 25.78 -10.88
CA GLY A 153 -10.35 25.34 -9.74
C GLY A 153 -10.87 23.91 -9.89
N LYS A 154 -11.65 23.45 -8.90
CA LYS A 154 -12.03 22.05 -8.68
C LYS A 154 -13.08 21.47 -9.64
N ASP A 155 -13.53 22.23 -10.64
CA ASP A 155 -14.67 21.87 -11.50
C ASP A 155 -14.27 21.55 -12.96
N VAL A 156 -12.99 21.27 -13.23
CA VAL A 156 -12.53 20.87 -14.56
C VAL A 156 -12.71 19.37 -14.76
N GLU A 157 -13.40 18.99 -15.83
CA GLU A 157 -13.70 17.60 -16.16
C GLU A 157 -13.34 17.29 -17.61
N PHE A 158 -12.66 16.16 -17.84
CA PHE A 158 -12.64 15.48 -19.13
C PHE A 158 -13.69 14.37 -19.14
N ARG A 159 -14.64 14.44 -20.07
CA ARG A 159 -15.70 13.45 -20.23
C ARG A 159 -15.53 12.68 -21.53
N ALA A 160 -15.34 11.37 -21.45
CA ALA A 160 -15.22 10.54 -22.65
C ALA A 160 -16.53 10.53 -23.46
N LEU A 161 -16.45 10.54 -24.80
CA LEU A 161 -17.62 10.57 -25.68
C LEU A 161 -17.84 9.27 -26.48
N ALA A 162 -16.89 8.80 -27.30
CA ALA A 162 -17.04 7.51 -28.02
C ALA A 162 -15.79 6.98 -28.76
N SER A 163 -14.96 7.83 -29.37
CA SER A 163 -13.95 7.41 -30.37
C SER A 163 -12.51 7.67 -29.92
N PHE A 164 -11.68 6.63 -29.90
CA PHE A 164 -10.28 6.75 -29.44
C PHE A 164 -9.39 5.78 -30.23
N VAL A 165 -8.19 6.21 -30.64
CA VAL A 165 -7.16 5.33 -31.19
C VAL A 165 -6.50 4.57 -30.03
N GLY A 166 -6.39 3.24 -30.14
CA GLY A 166 -5.83 2.40 -29.07
C GLY A 166 -6.61 2.43 -27.73
N ASN A 167 -7.78 3.08 -27.72
CA ASN A 167 -8.55 3.51 -26.55
C ASN A 167 -7.84 4.54 -25.63
N TYR A 168 -6.81 5.27 -26.10
CA TYR A 168 -6.17 6.33 -25.30
C TYR A 168 -6.71 7.73 -25.63
N ALA A 169 -7.06 8.51 -24.61
CA ALA A 169 -7.45 9.92 -24.77
C ALA A 169 -6.24 10.82 -25.04
N PHE A 170 -5.12 10.57 -24.36
CA PHE A 170 -3.89 11.36 -24.47
C PHE A 170 -2.67 10.46 -24.65
N THR A 171 -1.79 10.83 -25.59
CA THR A 171 -0.46 10.23 -25.72
C THR A 171 0.61 11.28 -25.44
N LEU A 172 1.46 11.03 -24.45
CA LEU A 172 2.46 11.99 -23.97
C LEU A 172 3.86 11.54 -24.37
N ASN A 173 4.50 12.25 -25.31
CA ASN A 173 5.78 11.87 -25.90
C ASN A 173 5.82 10.49 -26.57
N VAL A 174 4.71 9.90 -27.02
CA VAL A 174 4.69 8.51 -27.54
C VAL A 174 4.56 8.44 -29.06
N ASN A 175 5.49 7.85 -29.80
CA ASN A 175 5.46 7.78 -31.27
C ASN A 175 4.12 7.30 -31.87
N ASP A 176 3.90 7.54 -33.17
CA ASP A 176 2.63 7.21 -33.82
C ASP A 176 2.32 5.71 -33.87
N ALA A 177 3.34 4.86 -33.69
CA ALA A 177 3.19 3.42 -33.58
C ALA A 177 2.81 2.95 -32.16
N GLU A 178 2.77 3.84 -31.17
CA GLU A 178 2.47 3.55 -29.76
C GLU A 178 3.43 2.53 -29.10
N THR A 179 4.67 2.47 -29.60
CA THR A 179 5.67 1.49 -29.14
C THR A 179 6.85 2.12 -28.41
N SER A 180 7.11 3.41 -28.63
CA SER A 180 8.29 4.10 -28.10
C SER A 180 8.01 5.59 -27.89
N TRP A 181 9.01 6.34 -27.43
CA TRP A 181 8.94 7.79 -27.35
C TRP A 181 9.17 8.48 -28.69
N VAL A 182 8.79 9.76 -28.78
CA VAL A 182 9.20 10.65 -29.89
C VAL A 182 10.58 11.24 -29.60
N GLU A 183 10.81 11.69 -28.38
CA GLU A 183 12.08 12.20 -27.90
C GLU A 183 12.59 11.37 -26.71
N ALA A 184 13.87 10.97 -26.74
CA ALA A 184 14.46 10.20 -25.67
C ALA A 184 14.87 11.12 -24.50
N PHE A 185 14.54 10.72 -23.27
CA PHE A 185 14.97 11.42 -22.04
C PHE A 185 14.69 12.93 -22.02
N PRO A 186 13.46 13.42 -22.32
CA PRO A 186 13.18 14.86 -22.42
C PRO A 186 13.23 15.63 -21.07
N GLY A 187 13.73 15.02 -19.99
CA GLY A 187 13.54 15.48 -18.62
C GLY A 187 12.08 15.37 -18.18
N THR A 188 11.68 16.09 -17.11
CA THR A 188 10.27 16.15 -16.68
C THR A 188 9.42 16.78 -17.78
N TYR A 189 8.47 16.00 -18.32
CA TYR A 189 7.62 16.37 -19.46
C TYR A 189 6.41 17.23 -19.10
N GLY A 190 6.13 17.38 -17.81
CA GLY A 190 5.13 18.30 -17.30
C GLY A 190 4.31 17.71 -16.17
N ASP A 191 3.32 18.50 -15.75
CA ASP A 191 2.41 18.18 -14.67
C ASP A 191 0.97 18.20 -15.21
N ILE A 192 0.16 17.24 -14.78
CA ILE A 192 -1.28 17.18 -15.03
C ILE A 192 -1.96 17.31 -13.68
N GLU A 193 -2.64 18.43 -13.48
CA GLU A 193 -3.09 18.87 -12.17
C GLU A 193 -4.59 19.15 -12.12
N GLY A 194 -5.26 18.66 -11.07
CA GLY A 194 -6.57 19.19 -10.65
C GLY A 194 -7.74 18.82 -11.56
N ILE A 195 -7.63 17.74 -12.35
CA ILE A 195 -8.64 17.37 -13.36
C ILE A 195 -9.44 16.15 -12.92
N TYR A 196 -10.76 16.21 -13.14
CA TYR A 196 -11.64 15.05 -13.05
C TYR A 196 -11.74 14.31 -14.39
N PHE A 197 -11.39 13.03 -14.39
CA PHE A 197 -11.44 12.14 -15.54
C PHE A 197 -12.66 11.21 -15.46
N ASN A 198 -13.68 11.49 -16.27
CA ASN A 198 -14.96 10.79 -16.23
C ASN A 198 -15.19 9.93 -17.49
N GLY A 199 -15.16 8.61 -17.32
CA GLY A 199 -15.42 7.65 -18.39
C GLY A 199 -16.86 7.12 -18.45
N ALA A 200 -17.84 7.77 -17.82
CA ALA A 200 -19.23 7.27 -17.74
C ALA A 200 -19.84 6.87 -19.09
N ASN A 201 -19.54 7.57 -20.17
CA ASN A 201 -20.07 7.26 -21.51
C ASN A 201 -19.21 6.24 -22.28
N LYS A 202 -18.00 5.90 -21.80
CA LYS A 202 -17.06 4.96 -22.44
C LYS A 202 -16.19 4.29 -21.38
N THR A 203 -16.71 3.28 -20.71
CA THR A 203 -16.08 2.69 -19.51
C THR A 203 -14.77 1.94 -19.78
N ASP A 204 -14.48 1.61 -21.04
CA ASP A 204 -13.21 1.00 -21.48
C ASP A 204 -12.16 2.04 -21.92
N ILE A 205 -12.39 3.32 -21.62
CA ILE A 205 -11.43 4.41 -21.87
C ILE A 205 -10.14 4.19 -21.09
N LYS A 206 -9.02 4.52 -21.74
CA LYS A 206 -7.71 4.66 -21.14
C LYS A 206 -7.29 6.11 -21.24
N TRP A 207 -6.90 6.77 -20.15
CA TRP A 207 -6.66 8.21 -20.22
C TRP A 207 -5.30 8.55 -20.81
N PHE A 208 -4.23 7.93 -20.32
CA PHE A 208 -2.87 8.30 -20.68
C PHE A 208 -2.02 7.11 -21.15
N LEU A 209 -1.38 7.29 -22.31
CA LEU A 209 -0.22 6.50 -22.72
C LEU A 209 1.03 7.39 -22.67
N ILE A 210 2.05 6.97 -21.92
CA ILE A 210 3.14 7.84 -21.49
C ILE A 210 4.49 7.31 -21.98
N GLY A 211 5.25 8.16 -22.65
CA GLY A 211 6.61 7.94 -23.13
C GLY A 211 7.62 8.93 -22.55
N ALA A 212 7.27 9.65 -21.49
CA ALA A 212 8.17 10.59 -20.81
C ALA A 212 7.91 10.68 -19.30
N PRO A 213 8.88 11.16 -18.50
CA PRO A 213 8.68 11.47 -17.09
C PRO A 213 7.53 12.46 -16.86
N ILE A 214 6.62 12.21 -15.93
CA ILE A 214 5.40 13.02 -15.72
C ILE A 214 4.96 13.02 -14.25
N THR A 215 4.32 14.11 -13.83
CA THR A 215 3.60 14.21 -12.55
C THR A 215 2.09 14.23 -12.79
N PHE A 216 1.35 13.39 -12.09
CA PHE A 216 -0.10 13.54 -11.89
C PHE A 216 -0.33 14.07 -10.48
N HIS A 217 -1.04 15.19 -10.37
CA HIS A 217 -1.27 15.89 -9.11
C HIS A 217 -2.75 16.21 -8.88
N GLU A 218 -3.30 15.89 -7.72
CA GLU A 218 -4.68 16.29 -7.34
C GLU A 218 -5.74 15.90 -8.37
N ASN A 219 -5.61 14.73 -8.98
CA ASN A 219 -6.54 14.28 -10.01
C ASN A 219 -7.58 13.33 -9.41
N TYR A 220 -8.76 13.32 -10.02
CA TYR A 220 -9.83 12.40 -9.67
C TYR A 220 -10.27 11.62 -10.90
N GLY A 221 -10.70 10.37 -10.72
CA GLY A 221 -11.07 9.49 -11.82
C GLY A 221 -12.29 8.62 -11.51
N ARG A 222 -13.18 8.44 -12.49
CA ARG A 222 -14.28 7.47 -12.40
C ARG A 222 -14.59 6.76 -13.72
N TYR A 223 -15.04 5.50 -13.62
CA TYR A 223 -15.58 4.70 -14.74
C TYR A 223 -14.62 4.53 -15.92
N MET A 224 -13.42 4.00 -15.68
CA MET A 224 -12.40 3.86 -16.72
C MET A 224 -11.80 2.46 -16.75
N ALA A 225 -11.11 2.08 -17.83
CA ALA A 225 -10.34 0.84 -17.86
C ALA A 225 -8.90 1.02 -17.40
N GLN A 226 -8.34 2.22 -17.57
CA GLN A 226 -6.97 2.53 -17.17
C GLN A 226 -6.80 4.03 -17.04
N PHE A 227 -6.16 4.50 -15.98
CA PHE A 227 -5.81 5.90 -15.86
C PHE A 227 -4.54 6.18 -16.66
N ALA A 228 -3.46 5.46 -16.37
CA ALA A 228 -2.18 5.70 -16.99
C ALA A 228 -1.42 4.41 -17.28
N LYS A 229 -0.79 4.37 -18.44
CA LYS A 229 0.17 3.33 -18.83
C LYS A 229 1.42 3.95 -19.43
N SER A 230 2.57 3.37 -19.15
CA SER A 230 3.81 3.70 -19.88
C SER A 230 4.04 2.76 -21.08
N VAL A 231 4.64 3.29 -22.15
CA VAL A 231 5.22 2.46 -23.22
C VAL A 231 6.54 1.84 -22.77
N ASN A 232 7.01 0.79 -23.47
CA ASN A 232 8.21 0.03 -23.11
C ASN A 232 9.51 0.79 -23.39
N VAL A 233 9.73 1.83 -22.60
CA VAL A 233 10.86 2.75 -22.69
C VAL A 233 11.42 3.07 -21.30
N PHE A 234 12.60 3.67 -21.23
CA PHE A 234 13.26 4.03 -19.97
C PHE A 234 12.76 5.38 -19.42
N LEU A 235 12.05 5.38 -18.30
CA LEU A 235 11.50 6.62 -17.73
C LEU A 235 12.17 6.96 -16.40
N ASP A 236 12.86 8.11 -16.34
CA ASP A 236 13.54 8.59 -15.13
C ASP A 236 12.59 8.63 -13.93
N GLN A 237 11.54 9.46 -13.97
CA GLN A 237 10.62 9.59 -12.84
C GLN A 237 9.16 9.64 -13.29
N ILE A 238 8.31 8.88 -12.58
CA ILE A 238 6.86 9.05 -12.62
C ILE A 238 6.40 9.37 -11.21
N VAL A 239 5.64 10.45 -11.06
CA VAL A 239 5.04 10.86 -9.79
C VAL A 239 3.53 10.85 -9.93
N VAL A 240 2.86 10.20 -8.98
CA VAL A 240 1.42 10.24 -8.81
C VAL A 240 1.16 10.70 -7.39
N ASP A 241 0.63 11.90 -7.25
CA ASP A 241 0.42 12.57 -5.96
C ASP A 241 -1.04 13.01 -5.85
N ARG A 242 -1.72 12.59 -4.77
CA ARG A 242 -3.14 12.86 -4.51
C ARG A 242 -4.02 12.47 -5.71
N LEU A 243 -4.05 11.19 -6.04
CA LEU A 243 -4.90 10.63 -7.08
C LEU A 243 -5.98 9.75 -6.44
N GLU A 244 -7.25 10.08 -6.69
CA GLU A 244 -8.36 9.22 -6.28
C GLU A 244 -9.05 8.65 -7.52
N ILE A 245 -9.17 7.32 -7.60
CA ILE A 245 -9.89 6.62 -8.66
C ILE A 245 -10.95 5.73 -8.01
N ASN A 246 -12.20 5.97 -8.40
CA ASN A 246 -13.31 5.11 -8.05
C ASN A 246 -13.79 4.34 -9.28
N GLU A 247 -13.84 3.01 -9.21
CA GLU A 247 -14.32 2.15 -10.30
C GLU A 247 -13.47 2.19 -11.56
N CYS A 248 -12.32 1.54 -11.48
CA CYS A 248 -11.50 1.18 -12.63
C CYS A 248 -11.76 -0.29 -12.99
N ARG A 249 -12.30 -0.50 -14.19
CA ARG A 249 -12.99 -1.73 -14.61
C ARG A 249 -12.22 -2.46 -15.70
N GLY A 250 -12.34 -3.78 -15.72
CA GLY A 250 -11.78 -4.63 -16.78
C GLY A 250 -10.41 -5.19 -16.44
N ALA A 251 -9.70 -5.68 -17.45
CA ALA A 251 -8.51 -6.53 -17.24
C ALA A 251 -7.20 -5.76 -16.99
N ASN A 252 -7.18 -4.43 -17.17
CA ASN A 252 -5.96 -3.63 -17.02
C ASN A 252 -5.78 -3.15 -15.58
N TYR A 253 -4.54 -2.88 -15.18
CA TYR A 253 -4.27 -2.10 -13.98
C TYR A 253 -4.60 -0.63 -14.23
N CYS A 254 -5.18 0.05 -13.23
CA CYS A 254 -5.47 1.48 -13.32
C CYS A 254 -4.21 2.30 -13.55
N LEU A 255 -3.13 1.93 -12.85
CA LEU A 255 -1.79 2.45 -13.03
C LEU A 255 -0.87 1.31 -13.50
N ASP A 256 -0.38 1.39 -14.74
CA ASP A 256 0.48 0.37 -15.37
C ASP A 256 1.84 0.96 -15.78
N PHE A 257 2.80 0.84 -14.87
CA PHE A 257 4.15 1.35 -14.99
C PHE A 257 5.19 0.23 -15.03
N ASN A 258 4.99 -0.73 -15.94
CA ASN A 258 5.76 -1.98 -16.04
C ASN A 258 7.09 -1.91 -16.81
N ASN A 259 7.58 -0.69 -17.07
CA ASN A 259 8.71 -0.45 -17.95
C ASN A 259 9.93 0.08 -17.18
N GLN A 260 11.10 0.00 -17.83
CA GLN A 260 12.38 0.39 -17.23
C GLN A 260 12.36 1.84 -16.72
N GLY A 261 13.09 2.13 -15.65
CA GLY A 261 13.23 3.50 -15.17
C GLY A 261 13.86 3.63 -13.80
N ASP A 262 14.02 4.87 -13.33
CA ASP A 262 14.71 5.13 -12.06
C ASP A 262 13.75 5.16 -10.87
N ALA A 263 12.68 5.97 -10.94
CA ALA A 263 11.81 6.24 -9.80
C ALA A 263 10.33 6.16 -10.15
N ARG A 264 9.56 5.52 -9.26
CA ARG A 264 8.09 5.44 -9.28
C ARG A 264 7.55 5.88 -7.92
N LEU A 265 6.93 7.05 -7.87
CA LEU A 265 6.49 7.67 -6.62
C LEU A 265 4.97 7.78 -6.60
N PHE A 266 4.35 7.21 -5.57
CA PHE A 266 2.91 7.26 -5.34
C PHE A 266 2.67 7.84 -3.96
N ASN A 267 2.00 8.98 -3.86
CA ASN A 267 1.70 9.63 -2.59
C ASN A 267 0.19 9.89 -2.53
N GLU A 268 -0.48 9.43 -1.47
CA GLU A 268 -1.91 9.66 -1.28
C GLU A 268 -2.74 9.18 -2.50
N VAL A 269 -2.42 7.99 -3.01
CA VAL A 269 -3.14 7.38 -4.12
C VAL A 269 -4.20 6.42 -3.59
N HIS A 270 -5.46 6.71 -3.88
CA HIS A 270 -6.62 5.94 -3.45
C HIS A 270 -7.29 5.30 -4.66
N ILE A 271 -7.31 3.97 -4.72
CA ILE A 271 -8.00 3.24 -5.80
C ILE A 271 -9.03 2.31 -5.17
N THR A 272 -10.30 2.64 -5.36
CA THR A 272 -11.44 1.93 -4.77
C THR A 272 -12.31 1.25 -5.82
N SER A 273 -13.08 0.24 -5.40
CA SER A 273 -14.07 -0.43 -6.25
C SER A 273 -13.48 -0.98 -7.57
N SER A 274 -12.28 -1.54 -7.51
CA SER A 274 -11.50 -1.96 -8.69
C SER A 274 -10.88 -3.33 -8.44
N ASP A 275 -10.62 -4.11 -9.49
CA ASP A 275 -9.95 -5.41 -9.33
C ASP A 275 -8.42 -5.27 -9.39
N LYS A 276 -7.90 -4.24 -10.09
CA LYS A 276 -6.46 -4.06 -10.36
C LYS A 276 -6.00 -2.62 -10.19
N ALA A 277 -5.33 -2.29 -9.09
CA ALA A 277 -4.89 -0.92 -8.79
C ALA A 277 -3.59 -0.56 -9.51
N LEU A 278 -2.50 -1.24 -9.16
CA LEU A 278 -1.15 -0.84 -9.52
C LEU A 278 -0.35 -2.01 -10.05
N SER A 279 0.30 -1.81 -11.18
CA SER A 279 1.41 -2.64 -11.65
C SER A 279 2.63 -1.76 -11.85
N SER A 280 3.71 -2.07 -11.13
CA SER A 280 4.99 -1.36 -11.26
C SER A 280 6.14 -2.34 -11.34
N TYR A 281 6.73 -2.45 -12.52
CA TYR A 281 7.85 -3.37 -12.76
C TYR A 281 9.07 -2.63 -13.31
N ARG A 282 10.26 -3.18 -13.03
CA ARG A 282 11.54 -2.79 -13.67
C ARG A 282 12.01 -1.37 -13.37
N SER A 283 11.68 -0.81 -12.21
CA SER A 283 12.29 0.44 -11.75
C SER A 283 13.50 0.18 -10.84
N LEU A 284 14.49 1.08 -10.80
CA LEU A 284 15.53 1.03 -9.78
C LEU A 284 14.90 1.22 -8.40
N THR A 285 14.10 2.27 -8.24
CA THR A 285 13.47 2.64 -6.99
C THR A 285 11.97 2.86 -7.14
N GLY A 286 11.24 2.73 -6.04
CA GLY A 286 9.86 3.19 -5.95
C GLY A 286 9.40 3.36 -4.52
N LYS A 287 8.39 4.21 -4.33
CA LYS A 287 7.76 4.43 -3.03
C LYS A 287 6.26 4.65 -3.19
N ALA A 288 5.46 3.99 -2.38
CA ALA A 288 4.05 4.29 -2.16
C ALA A 288 3.85 4.77 -0.72
N THR A 289 3.34 5.98 -0.51
CA THR A 289 3.17 6.59 0.81
C THR A 289 1.72 7.02 1.03
N ASN A 290 1.12 6.69 2.18
CA ASN A 290 -0.25 7.08 2.53
C ASN A 290 -1.31 6.64 1.48
N CYS A 291 -1.10 5.50 0.82
CA CYS A 291 -2.01 5.02 -0.22
C CYS A 291 -3.08 4.08 0.32
N ILE A 292 -4.21 3.99 -0.38
CA ILE A 292 -5.29 3.03 -0.14
C ILE A 292 -5.52 2.26 -1.45
N PHE A 293 -5.26 0.95 -1.43
CA PHE A 293 -5.47 0.10 -2.60
C PHE A 293 -6.50 -0.98 -2.28
N ASN A 294 -7.69 -0.86 -2.86
CA ASN A 294 -8.77 -1.84 -2.67
C ASN A 294 -8.85 -2.85 -3.82
N ALA A 295 -7.68 -3.30 -4.30
CA ALA A 295 -7.50 -4.01 -5.56
C ALA A 295 -6.11 -4.67 -5.64
N ASP A 296 -5.86 -5.48 -6.68
CA ASP A 296 -4.54 -6.09 -6.92
C ASP A 296 -3.42 -5.05 -7.05
N VAL A 297 -2.31 -5.33 -6.39
CA VAL A 297 -1.05 -4.60 -6.51
C VAL A 297 0.06 -5.58 -6.90
N VAL A 298 0.82 -5.22 -7.94
CA VAL A 298 1.96 -6.02 -8.37
C VAL A 298 3.19 -5.14 -8.51
N VAL A 299 4.26 -5.55 -7.82
CA VAL A 299 5.56 -4.86 -7.86
C VAL A 299 6.69 -5.86 -8.06
N GLY A 300 7.59 -5.60 -9.01
CA GLY A 300 8.66 -6.56 -9.28
C GLY A 300 9.76 -6.11 -10.22
N SER A 301 10.82 -6.91 -10.30
CA SER A 301 12.08 -6.52 -10.96
C SER A 301 12.60 -5.15 -10.52
N VAL A 302 12.49 -4.84 -9.22
CA VAL A 302 12.91 -3.56 -8.65
C VAL A 302 14.23 -3.69 -7.88
N GLN A 303 15.06 -2.66 -7.84
CA GLN A 303 16.20 -2.69 -6.90
C GLN A 303 15.71 -2.45 -5.47
N ASN A 304 14.81 -1.48 -5.27
CA ASN A 304 14.14 -1.23 -4.00
C ASN A 304 12.75 -0.58 -4.19
N PHE A 305 11.70 -1.16 -3.61
CA PHE A 305 10.38 -0.53 -3.55
C PHE A 305 9.84 -0.52 -2.13
N VAL A 306 9.36 0.64 -1.65
CA VAL A 306 8.87 0.79 -0.27
C VAL A 306 7.38 1.19 -0.28
N PHE A 307 6.55 0.37 0.32
CA PHE A 307 5.20 0.76 0.76
C PHE A 307 5.33 1.29 2.19
N ASP A 308 4.90 2.52 2.43
CA ASP A 308 4.99 3.22 3.70
C ASP A 308 3.61 3.76 4.10
N THR A 309 3.06 3.27 5.22
CA THR A 309 1.73 3.70 5.67
C THR A 309 0.66 3.46 4.61
N VAL A 310 0.68 2.26 4.00
CA VAL A 310 -0.28 1.86 2.97
C VAL A 310 -1.35 0.96 3.58
N TYR A 311 -2.59 1.22 3.20
CA TYR A 311 -3.75 0.41 3.53
C TYR A 311 -4.14 -0.42 2.31
N MET A 312 -4.27 -1.74 2.46
CA MET A 312 -4.81 -2.58 1.39
C MET A 312 -5.97 -3.42 1.92
N GLU A 313 -7.12 -3.33 1.27
CA GLU A 313 -8.36 -3.99 1.68
C GLU A 313 -9.15 -4.49 0.45
N GLY A 314 -10.27 -5.17 0.66
CA GLY A 314 -11.16 -5.58 -0.43
C GLY A 314 -11.08 -7.06 -0.81
N ALA A 315 -12.20 -7.57 -1.32
CA ALA A 315 -12.46 -8.99 -1.52
C ALA A 315 -11.58 -9.65 -2.59
N THR A 316 -10.88 -8.88 -3.42
CA THR A 316 -10.04 -9.38 -4.51
C THR A 316 -8.59 -8.93 -4.39
N ALA A 317 -8.26 -8.06 -3.43
CA ALA A 317 -6.93 -7.48 -3.34
C ALA A 317 -5.86 -8.54 -3.05
N LYS A 318 -4.84 -8.60 -3.91
CA LYS A 318 -3.64 -9.41 -3.71
C LYS A 318 -2.39 -8.59 -3.96
N VAL A 319 -1.32 -8.96 -3.27
CA VAL A 319 0.01 -8.37 -3.45
C VAL A 319 0.94 -9.40 -4.06
N THR A 320 1.46 -9.12 -5.25
CA THR A 320 2.51 -9.94 -5.87
C THR A 320 3.81 -9.16 -5.88
N ALA A 321 4.83 -9.69 -5.20
CA ALA A 321 6.10 -9.00 -4.98
C ALA A 321 7.30 -9.82 -5.50
N GLY A 322 8.19 -9.18 -6.27
CA GLY A 322 9.48 -9.71 -6.74
C GLY A 322 9.60 -9.79 -8.27
N PRO A 323 10.82 -10.00 -8.83
CA PRO A 323 12.13 -10.05 -8.17
C PRO A 323 12.64 -8.71 -7.64
N GLY A 324 13.56 -8.69 -6.68
CA GLY A 324 14.07 -7.45 -6.08
C GLY A 324 13.82 -7.28 -4.59
N SER A 325 14.07 -6.08 -4.06
CA SER A 325 13.76 -5.73 -2.66
C SER A 325 12.43 -4.97 -2.58
N VAL A 326 11.46 -5.52 -1.87
CA VAL A 326 10.16 -4.89 -1.58
C VAL A 326 9.99 -4.80 -0.06
N THR A 327 9.71 -3.61 0.46
CA THR A 327 9.50 -3.37 1.90
C THR A 327 8.12 -2.81 2.16
N PHE A 328 7.39 -3.41 3.10
CA PHE A 328 6.17 -2.88 3.68
C PHE A 328 6.49 -2.33 5.06
N LEU A 329 6.30 -1.03 5.24
CA LEU A 329 6.64 -0.27 6.43
C LEU A 329 5.36 0.41 6.93
N ASN A 330 5.01 0.23 8.21
CA ASN A 330 3.82 0.88 8.81
C ASN A 330 2.49 0.53 8.09
N CYS A 331 2.43 -0.59 7.37
CA CYS A 331 1.27 -0.93 6.53
C CYS A 331 0.16 -1.61 7.34
N ASN A 332 -1.07 -1.51 6.85
CA ASN A 332 -2.21 -2.27 7.35
C ASN A 332 -2.88 -3.02 6.19
N PHE A 333 -3.04 -4.33 6.36
CA PHE A 333 -3.68 -5.20 5.39
C PHE A 333 -4.98 -5.72 5.96
N LEU A 334 -6.07 -5.70 5.21
CA LEU A 334 -7.35 -6.34 5.53
C LEU A 334 -7.59 -7.47 4.54
N PRO A 335 -6.87 -8.59 4.68
CA PRO A 335 -7.00 -9.72 3.77
C PRO A 335 -8.41 -10.31 3.84
N GLN A 336 -9.07 -10.38 2.68
CA GLN A 336 -10.38 -11.04 2.52
C GLN A 336 -10.28 -12.31 1.65
N VAL A 337 -9.05 -12.71 1.27
CA VAL A 337 -8.74 -13.88 0.45
C VAL A 337 -7.57 -14.67 1.04
N ASP A 338 -7.52 -15.96 0.73
CA ASP A 338 -6.33 -16.78 0.94
C ASP A 338 -5.20 -16.35 -0.02
N GLU A 339 -3.95 -16.54 0.42
CA GLU A 339 -2.72 -16.21 -0.32
C GLU A 339 -2.64 -14.72 -0.71
N PHE A 340 -2.94 -13.86 0.27
CA PHE A 340 -2.98 -12.40 0.10
C PHE A 340 -1.66 -11.81 -0.42
N ILE A 341 -0.51 -12.30 0.07
CA ILE A 341 0.81 -11.89 -0.42
C ILE A 341 1.53 -13.07 -1.09
N THR A 342 1.85 -12.91 -2.36
CA THR A 342 2.61 -13.85 -3.16
C THR A 342 4.02 -13.33 -3.43
N GLY A 343 5.02 -14.06 -2.96
CA GLY A 343 6.41 -13.83 -3.32
C GLY A 343 6.78 -14.58 -4.59
N VAL A 344 7.32 -13.85 -5.57
CA VAL A 344 7.74 -14.41 -6.86
C VAL A 344 9.26 -14.33 -6.99
N ASP A 345 9.86 -15.43 -7.41
CA ASP A 345 11.30 -15.52 -7.70
C ASP A 345 11.63 -14.88 -9.05
N GLY A 346 12.87 -14.43 -9.20
CA GLY A 346 13.41 -13.98 -10.47
C GLY A 346 13.98 -15.11 -11.31
N THR A 347 14.89 -14.74 -12.22
CA THR A 347 15.71 -15.69 -12.98
C THR A 347 16.74 -16.38 -12.07
N SER A 348 17.50 -17.33 -12.63
CA SER A 348 18.57 -18.08 -11.94
C SER A 348 19.70 -17.24 -11.32
N THR A 349 19.67 -15.90 -11.41
CA THR A 349 20.65 -14.98 -10.83
C THR A 349 20.06 -13.96 -9.86
N THR A 350 18.74 -13.86 -9.70
CA THR A 350 18.10 -12.80 -8.91
C THR A 350 17.48 -13.37 -7.64
N GLN A 351 17.67 -12.71 -6.50
CA GLN A 351 16.98 -13.04 -5.24
C GLN A 351 15.90 -12.01 -4.97
N SER A 352 14.77 -12.44 -4.41
CA SER A 352 13.72 -11.54 -3.92
C SER A 352 13.86 -11.38 -2.43
N LEU A 353 13.88 -10.16 -1.91
CA LEU A 353 13.74 -9.85 -0.49
C LEU A 353 12.42 -9.13 -0.29
N ILE A 354 11.52 -9.71 0.49
CA ILE A 354 10.25 -9.10 0.86
C ILE A 354 10.29 -8.87 2.36
N SER A 355 10.22 -7.61 2.78
CA SER A 355 10.38 -7.21 4.18
C SER A 355 9.09 -6.57 4.72
N PHE A 356 8.71 -6.91 5.94
CA PHE A 356 7.60 -6.33 6.67
C PHE A 356 8.15 -5.72 7.96
N ILE A 357 7.86 -4.45 8.19
CA ILE A 357 8.34 -3.68 9.33
C ILE A 357 7.15 -2.90 9.91
N ASN A 358 6.85 -3.10 11.19
CA ASN A 358 5.73 -2.42 11.87
C ASN A 358 4.40 -2.56 11.10
N THR A 359 4.04 -3.77 10.69
CA THR A 359 2.92 -4.00 9.75
C THR A 359 1.84 -4.88 10.38
N ASN A 360 0.56 -4.56 10.10
CA ASN A 360 -0.57 -5.27 10.69
C ASN A 360 -1.42 -5.98 9.63
N PHE A 361 -1.77 -7.23 9.86
CA PHE A 361 -2.78 -7.98 9.10
C PHE A 361 -4.06 -8.07 9.92
N ARG A 362 -5.09 -7.33 9.56
CA ARG A 362 -6.33 -7.15 10.32
C ARG A 362 -7.46 -8.05 9.82
N PHE A 363 -8.18 -8.65 10.76
CA PHE A 363 -9.37 -9.46 10.50
C PHE A 363 -10.56 -8.97 11.34
N ILE A 364 -11.75 -8.89 10.74
CA ILE A 364 -12.98 -8.38 11.37
C ILE A 364 -13.98 -9.53 11.50
N THR A 365 -14.40 -9.86 12.73
CA THR A 365 -15.20 -11.05 13.04
C THR A 365 -16.70 -10.93 12.75
N GLU A 366 -17.24 -9.71 12.60
CA GLU A 366 -18.69 -9.48 12.50
C GLU A 366 -19.30 -9.75 11.11
N ASN A 367 -18.51 -9.78 10.03
CA ASN A 367 -19.06 -9.77 8.66
C ASN A 367 -18.64 -10.94 7.75
N GLN A 368 -17.91 -11.93 8.26
CA GLN A 368 -17.50 -13.08 7.45
C GLN A 368 -17.81 -14.36 8.22
N LEU A 369 -18.84 -15.07 7.75
CA LEU A 369 -18.96 -16.50 7.92
C LEU A 369 -17.75 -17.13 7.20
N TYR A 370 -16.61 -17.23 7.87
CA TYR A 370 -15.60 -18.22 7.50
C TYR A 370 -16.20 -19.59 7.84
N SER A 371 -17.14 -20.04 7.00
CA SER A 371 -17.74 -21.36 7.08
C SER A 371 -16.71 -22.35 6.55
N GLY A 372 -15.81 -22.77 7.42
CA GLY A 372 -14.96 -23.92 7.19
C GLY A 372 -13.48 -23.67 7.44
N TYR A 373 -12.88 -24.72 8.00
CA TYR A 373 -11.47 -25.07 8.00
C TYR A 373 -10.62 -24.44 9.11
N ASP A 374 -9.76 -25.29 9.69
CA ASP A 374 -8.56 -24.91 10.46
C ASP A 374 -8.04 -23.57 9.97
N GLY A 375 -8.11 -22.53 10.81
CA GLY A 375 -7.74 -21.14 10.50
C GLY A 375 -6.23 -20.95 10.28
N GLN A 376 -5.59 -21.81 9.49
CA GLN A 376 -4.35 -21.53 8.81
C GLN A 376 -4.66 -20.58 7.66
N ILE A 377 -4.82 -19.30 7.95
CA ILE A 377 -4.88 -18.30 6.88
C ILE A 377 -3.52 -18.36 6.20
N LYS A 378 -3.49 -18.89 4.98
CA LYS A 378 -2.30 -18.90 4.14
C LYS A 378 -2.07 -17.48 3.65
N LEU A 379 -1.64 -16.58 4.53
CA LEU A 379 -1.40 -15.19 4.18
C LEU A 379 -0.30 -15.04 3.12
N PHE A 380 0.66 -15.96 3.16
CA PHE A 380 1.85 -15.91 2.33
C PHE A 380 1.92 -17.15 1.44
N SER A 381 2.15 -16.91 0.15
CA SER A 381 2.45 -17.93 -0.84
C SER A 381 3.87 -17.72 -1.37
N MET A 382 4.63 -18.80 -1.45
CA MET A 382 5.95 -18.82 -2.08
C MET A 382 5.89 -19.70 -3.32
N ASN A 383 6.03 -19.08 -4.49
CA ASN A 383 6.05 -19.88 -5.71
C ASN A 383 7.39 -20.60 -5.91
N TYR A 384 8.53 -20.12 -5.37
CA TYR A 384 9.86 -20.69 -5.62
C TYR A 384 10.91 -20.36 -4.55
N GLY A 385 12.10 -20.97 -4.66
CA GLY A 385 13.07 -21.13 -3.57
C GLY A 385 14.04 -20.02 -3.24
N ARG A 386 13.95 -18.85 -3.89
CA ARG A 386 14.91 -17.75 -3.71
C ARG A 386 14.26 -16.45 -3.26
N VAL A 387 13.03 -16.54 -2.77
CA VAL A 387 12.37 -15.47 -2.03
C VAL A 387 12.80 -15.57 -0.56
N ARG A 388 13.29 -14.44 -0.02
CA ARG A 388 13.57 -14.26 1.40
C ARG A 388 12.51 -13.36 1.98
N TRP A 389 11.92 -13.77 3.09
CA TRP A 389 10.96 -12.96 3.82
C TRP A 389 11.61 -12.45 5.09
N SER A 390 11.52 -11.15 5.36
CA SER A 390 11.97 -10.56 6.62
C SER A 390 10.77 -9.97 7.34
N PHE A 391 10.63 -10.26 8.63
CA PHE A 391 9.57 -9.72 9.47
C PHE A 391 10.19 -9.04 10.67
N LYS A 392 9.73 -7.82 10.95
CA LYS A 392 10.08 -7.04 12.14
C LYS A 392 8.82 -6.34 12.63
N ASP A 393 8.49 -6.48 13.90
CA ASP A 393 7.31 -5.84 14.50
C ASP A 393 6.05 -6.03 13.62
N THR A 394 5.84 -7.23 13.10
CA THR A 394 4.72 -7.52 12.18
C THR A 394 3.71 -8.42 12.86
N TYR A 395 2.44 -8.01 12.84
CA TYR A 395 1.40 -8.58 13.68
C TYR A 395 0.15 -8.97 12.90
N VAL A 396 -0.60 -9.93 13.44
CA VAL A 396 -1.99 -10.17 13.07
C VAL A 396 -2.87 -9.50 14.10
N VAL A 397 -3.94 -8.85 13.69
CA VAL A 397 -4.83 -8.11 14.58
C VAL A 397 -6.27 -8.55 14.34
N TYR A 398 -6.96 -8.95 15.41
CA TYR A 398 -8.39 -9.26 15.36
C TYR A 398 -9.19 -8.12 16.00
N SER A 399 -10.30 -7.75 15.37
CA SER A 399 -11.30 -6.85 15.95
C SER A 399 -12.63 -7.58 16.08
N ALA A 400 -13.17 -7.57 17.30
CA ALA A 400 -14.47 -8.16 17.62
C ALA A 400 -15.65 -7.41 16.97
N SER A 401 -15.41 -6.20 16.45
CA SER A 401 -16.44 -5.39 15.78
C SER A 401 -15.89 -4.52 14.65
N ALA A 402 -16.77 -3.93 13.84
CA ALA A 402 -16.42 -2.88 12.86
C ALA A 402 -15.72 -1.65 13.49
N ASP A 403 -15.82 -1.50 14.82
CA ASP A 403 -15.07 -0.51 15.59
C ASP A 403 -13.60 -0.93 15.73
N GLN A 404 -12.77 -0.37 14.83
CA GLN A 404 -11.33 -0.63 14.75
C GLN A 404 -10.52 -0.07 15.94
N THR A 405 -11.16 0.56 16.94
CA THR A 405 -10.47 1.08 18.13
C THR A 405 -10.23 0.03 19.21
N LYS A 406 -10.86 -1.16 19.09
CA LYS A 406 -10.74 -2.28 20.04
C LYS A 406 -9.95 -3.43 19.42
N THR A 407 -8.70 -3.16 19.05
CA THR A 407 -7.81 -4.10 18.38
C THR A 407 -7.07 -4.99 19.37
N GLN A 408 -6.97 -6.28 19.05
CA GLN A 408 -6.15 -7.23 19.80
C GLN A 408 -5.07 -7.83 18.90
N ILE A 409 -3.82 -7.72 19.34
CA ILE A 409 -2.62 -8.10 18.59
C ILE A 409 -2.29 -9.56 18.87
N THR A 410 -2.41 -10.44 17.88
CA THR A 410 -1.98 -11.84 17.94
C THR A 410 -0.77 -12.08 17.03
N GLY A 411 0.12 -13.00 17.38
CA GLY A 411 1.27 -13.35 16.55
C GLY A 411 0.87 -13.88 15.16
N LEU A 412 1.77 -13.76 14.18
CA LEU A 412 1.60 -14.33 12.84
C LEU A 412 1.63 -15.86 12.87
N VAL A 413 0.65 -16.49 12.22
CA VAL A 413 0.70 -17.90 11.83
C VAL A 413 0.62 -17.98 10.31
N SER A 414 1.58 -18.66 9.70
CA SER A 414 1.47 -19.13 8.31
C SER A 414 2.21 -20.46 8.18
N ASP A 415 1.72 -21.35 7.32
CA ASP A 415 2.34 -22.65 7.04
C ASP A 415 3.80 -22.52 6.54
N LEU A 416 4.72 -22.78 7.46
CA LEU A 416 5.98 -23.51 7.25
C LEU A 416 6.13 -24.36 8.51
N ALA A 417 6.07 -25.69 8.43
CA ALA A 417 6.07 -26.59 9.60
C ALA A 417 7.18 -26.33 10.67
N ALA A 418 8.29 -25.67 10.31
CA ALA A 418 9.32 -25.21 11.25
C ALA A 418 9.03 -23.83 11.90
N PHE A 419 8.35 -22.92 11.20
CA PHE A 419 7.96 -21.60 11.69
C PHE A 419 6.87 -21.70 12.78
N ASN A 420 5.93 -22.63 12.59
CA ASN A 420 4.87 -22.93 13.56
C ASN A 420 5.36 -23.57 14.86
N ASN A 421 6.59 -24.09 14.90
CA ASN A 421 7.20 -24.64 16.12
C ASN A 421 7.94 -23.58 16.96
N ILE A 422 8.12 -22.35 16.44
CA ILE A 422 8.91 -21.26 17.07
C ILE A 422 8.05 -19.97 17.14
N SER A 423 6.72 -20.13 17.07
CA SER A 423 5.75 -19.25 16.37
C SER A 423 5.49 -17.86 16.95
N GLN A 424 6.42 -17.25 17.70
CA GLN A 424 6.15 -15.95 18.30
C GLN A 424 7.34 -15.01 18.40
N LEU A 425 8.51 -15.50 18.81
CA LEU A 425 9.77 -14.72 18.80
C LEU A 425 10.17 -14.28 17.39
N ALA A 426 9.73 -15.01 16.37
CA ALA A 426 9.98 -14.67 14.98
C ALA A 426 9.16 -13.46 14.47
N SER A 427 8.08 -13.05 15.17
CA SER A 427 7.26 -11.90 14.78
C SER A 427 7.90 -10.55 15.14
N THR A 428 8.81 -10.53 16.12
CA THR A 428 9.57 -9.35 16.53
C THR A 428 10.80 -9.16 15.65
N GLN A 429 11.53 -10.24 15.32
CA GLN A 429 12.60 -10.20 14.33
C GLN A 429 12.87 -11.62 13.74
N SER A 430 12.61 -11.82 12.45
CA SER A 430 13.01 -13.06 11.76
C SER A 430 13.30 -12.90 10.28
N THR A 431 14.01 -13.89 9.71
CA THR A 431 14.12 -14.07 8.26
C THR A 431 13.80 -15.53 7.89
N VAL A 432 12.80 -15.71 7.03
CA VAL A 432 12.35 -17.02 6.54
C VAL A 432 12.95 -17.29 5.17
N LEU A 433 13.57 -18.46 5.01
CA LEU A 433 14.09 -19.00 3.75
C LEU A 433 13.37 -20.32 3.42
N GLN A 434 13.31 -20.70 2.14
CA GLN A 434 12.64 -21.94 1.69
C GLN A 434 13.18 -23.23 2.37
N LYS A 435 14.43 -23.22 2.86
CA LYS A 435 15.07 -24.37 3.53
C LYS A 435 15.19 -24.22 5.06
N GLY A 436 14.52 -23.23 5.66
CA GLY A 436 14.51 -23.02 7.12
C GLY A 436 14.54 -21.54 7.54
N VAL A 437 14.42 -21.30 8.84
CA VAL A 437 14.50 -19.97 9.45
C VAL A 437 15.98 -19.66 9.74
N LYS A 438 16.51 -18.56 9.21
CA LYS A 438 17.89 -18.11 9.47
C LYS A 438 17.83 -16.75 10.16
N GLY A 439 18.26 -16.68 11.41
CA GLY A 439 18.48 -15.39 12.08
C GLY A 439 17.72 -15.15 13.37
N LEU A 440 17.56 -16.17 14.22
CA LEU A 440 17.50 -15.87 15.64
C LEU A 440 18.96 -15.56 16.04
N GLY A 441 19.32 -14.27 16.16
CA GLY A 441 20.40 -13.93 17.09
C GLY A 441 20.01 -14.45 18.48
N SER A 442 20.96 -14.57 19.42
CA SER A 442 20.64 -15.07 20.77
C SER A 442 19.49 -14.27 21.38
N ILE A 443 18.28 -14.85 21.39
CA ILE A 443 17.12 -14.26 22.05
C ILE A 443 17.17 -14.72 23.49
N ASN A 444 17.45 -13.80 24.40
CA ASN A 444 17.31 -14.02 25.82
C ASN A 444 15.85 -13.75 26.22
N LEU A 445 15.06 -14.81 26.39
CA LEU A 445 13.78 -14.71 27.08
C LEU A 445 14.06 -14.61 28.58
N LEU A 446 13.84 -13.45 29.20
CA LEU A 446 13.96 -13.31 30.66
C LEU A 446 12.61 -13.67 31.31
N ILE A 447 12.51 -14.87 31.86
CA ILE A 447 11.33 -15.37 32.56
C ILE A 447 11.52 -14.98 34.03
N GLY A 448 10.81 -13.93 34.49
CA GLY A 448 10.97 -13.41 35.85
C GLY A 448 10.81 -14.50 36.91
N GLY A 449 11.56 -14.43 38.01
CA GLY A 449 11.46 -15.33 39.16
C GLY A 449 10.70 -14.70 40.35
N GLY A 450 9.79 -13.76 40.10
CA GLY A 450 9.11 -13.00 41.13
C GLY A 450 7.73 -13.57 41.46
N SER A 451 7.32 -13.45 42.72
CA SER A 451 6.06 -13.86 43.36
C SER A 451 4.77 -13.21 42.78
N GLY A 452 4.76 -12.80 41.51
CA GLY A 452 3.64 -12.21 40.81
C GLY A 452 3.08 -13.17 39.77
N GLY A 453 2.01 -13.87 40.15
CA GLY A 453 1.03 -14.56 39.32
C GLY A 453 1.49 -15.26 38.01
N ASP A 454 1.27 -16.56 37.98
CA ASP A 454 1.48 -17.48 36.85
C ASP A 454 0.97 -17.01 35.47
N PRO A 455 1.76 -17.17 34.38
CA PRO A 455 1.36 -16.79 33.02
C PRO A 455 0.32 -17.74 32.43
N GLY A 456 -0.72 -17.18 31.80
CA GLY A 456 -1.81 -17.90 31.11
C GLY A 456 -3.20 -17.45 31.59
N VAL A 457 -4.20 -18.34 31.53
CA VAL A 457 -5.61 -17.96 31.78
C VAL A 457 -5.85 -17.61 33.26
N SER A 458 -6.11 -16.35 33.54
CA SER A 458 -6.35 -15.79 34.88
C SER A 458 -7.84 -15.76 35.24
N ALA A 459 -8.75 -15.58 34.28
CA ALA A 459 -10.19 -15.68 34.48
C ALA A 459 -10.90 -16.14 33.20
N ALA A 460 -12.15 -16.60 33.35
CA ALA A 460 -13.07 -16.86 32.25
C ALA A 460 -14.41 -16.21 32.58
N THR A 461 -14.91 -15.36 31.70
CA THR A 461 -16.14 -14.58 31.90
C THR A 461 -17.02 -14.65 30.67
N SER A 462 -18.34 -14.68 30.86
CA SER A 462 -19.26 -14.59 29.73
C SER A 462 -19.24 -13.15 29.19
N ASP A 463 -19.11 -12.99 27.87
CA ASP A 463 -18.98 -11.69 27.22
C ASP A 463 -20.04 -11.52 26.12
N SER A 464 -20.88 -10.50 26.27
CA SER A 464 -21.98 -10.19 25.36
C SER A 464 -21.54 -9.65 24.00
N SER A 465 -20.28 -9.24 23.84
CA SER A 465 -19.79 -8.77 22.53
C SER A 465 -19.54 -9.91 21.54
N ILE A 466 -19.70 -11.16 21.95
CA ILE A 466 -19.38 -12.34 21.14
C ILE A 466 -20.54 -13.32 21.26
N PRO A 467 -21.08 -13.84 20.14
CA PRO A 467 -22.12 -14.85 20.20
C PRO A 467 -21.53 -16.23 20.50
N TRP A 468 -22.17 -17.01 21.37
CA TRP A 468 -21.86 -18.43 21.53
C TRP A 468 -22.50 -19.26 20.42
N ARG A 469 -21.70 -20.03 19.69
CA ARG A 469 -22.12 -20.68 18.45
C ARG A 469 -22.34 -22.18 18.53
N LEU A 470 -21.90 -22.84 19.61
CA LEU A 470 -22.15 -24.28 19.79
C LEU A 470 -23.62 -24.61 20.05
N GLY A 471 -24.46 -23.61 20.35
CA GLY A 471 -25.92 -23.80 20.57
C GLY A 471 -26.27 -24.61 21.82
N VAL A 472 -25.29 -25.05 22.60
CA VAL A 472 -25.47 -25.80 23.84
C VAL A 472 -25.11 -24.91 25.03
N ALA A 473 -26.10 -24.57 25.83
CA ALA A 473 -25.90 -23.89 27.11
C ALA A 473 -25.31 -24.90 28.12
N ALA A 474 -24.14 -24.57 28.68
CA ALA A 474 -23.45 -25.44 29.63
C ALA A 474 -22.46 -24.64 30.49
N THR A 475 -21.98 -25.26 31.57
CA THR A 475 -20.78 -24.77 32.26
C THR A 475 -19.55 -25.34 31.59
N TYR A 476 -18.64 -24.46 31.18
CA TYR A 476 -17.37 -24.82 30.57
C TYR A 476 -16.23 -24.61 31.55
N TYR A 477 -15.26 -25.52 31.48
CA TYR A 477 -14.04 -25.51 32.28
C TYR A 477 -12.85 -25.35 31.34
N TYR A 478 -11.98 -24.40 31.66
CA TYR A 478 -10.79 -24.05 30.90
C TYR A 478 -9.53 -24.32 31.72
N LYS A 479 -8.49 -24.79 31.07
CA LYS A 479 -7.13 -24.87 31.63
C LYS A 479 -6.14 -24.43 30.58
N GLY A 480 -5.14 -23.64 30.95
CA GLY A 480 -4.08 -23.21 30.05
C GLY A 480 -2.72 -23.83 30.41
N ASN A 481 -1.91 -24.14 29.40
CA ASN A 481 -0.48 -24.44 29.54
C ASN A 481 0.28 -23.39 28.71
N ALA A 482 1.07 -22.55 29.37
CA ALA A 482 1.97 -21.62 28.70
C ALA A 482 3.26 -22.37 28.34
N MET A 483 3.63 -22.41 27.06
CA MET A 483 4.76 -23.18 26.55
C MET A 483 5.71 -22.27 25.79
N TRP A 484 6.99 -22.26 26.18
CA TRP A 484 8.05 -21.51 25.50
C TRP A 484 8.79 -22.37 24.46
N ASP A 485 8.89 -23.67 24.68
CA ASP A 485 9.38 -24.64 23.69
C ASP A 485 8.52 -25.92 23.77
N ASN A 486 7.61 -26.08 22.81
CA ASN A 486 6.71 -27.23 22.73
C ASN A 486 7.43 -28.54 22.33
N THR A 487 8.61 -28.46 21.70
CA THR A 487 9.38 -29.67 21.33
C THR A 487 10.09 -30.24 22.55
N ARG A 488 10.71 -29.36 23.34
CA ARG A 488 11.43 -29.68 24.58
C ARG A 488 10.54 -29.67 25.82
N MET A 489 9.24 -29.40 25.63
CA MET A 489 8.24 -29.33 26.68
C MET A 489 8.61 -28.34 27.79
N ILE A 490 9.18 -27.18 27.47
CA ILE A 490 9.53 -26.14 28.45
C ILE A 490 8.34 -25.19 28.62
N GLY A 491 7.81 -25.08 29.83
CA GLY A 491 6.55 -24.35 30.05
C GLY A 491 6.09 -24.24 31.51
N TYR A 492 4.92 -23.63 31.68
CA TYR A 492 4.21 -23.39 32.93
C TYR A 492 2.75 -23.87 32.82
N ASN A 493 2.19 -24.46 33.88
CA ASN A 493 0.79 -24.89 33.90
C ASN A 493 -0.07 -23.88 34.66
N THR A 494 -1.18 -23.43 34.08
CA THR A 494 -2.14 -22.59 34.82
C THR A 494 -3.17 -23.42 35.57
N GLY A 495 -3.77 -22.80 36.59
CA GLY A 495 -4.93 -23.34 37.27
C GLY A 495 -6.19 -23.36 36.38
N MET A 496 -7.15 -24.21 36.73
CA MET A 496 -8.44 -24.30 36.04
C MET A 496 -9.29 -23.03 36.24
N ARG A 497 -10.08 -22.66 35.23
CA ARG A 497 -11.09 -21.60 35.25
C ARG A 497 -12.44 -22.16 34.80
N THR A 498 -13.53 -21.53 35.20
CA THR A 498 -14.89 -21.99 34.91
C THR A 498 -15.79 -20.83 34.57
N VAL A 499 -16.74 -21.05 33.67
CA VAL A 499 -17.72 -20.06 33.24
C VAL A 499 -19.00 -20.76 32.80
N ALA A 500 -20.16 -20.22 33.19
CA ALA A 500 -21.45 -20.65 32.68
C ALA A 500 -21.74 -19.89 31.38
N VAL A 501 -22.08 -20.62 30.32
CA VAL A 501 -22.34 -20.08 28.99
C VAL A 501 -23.77 -20.41 28.57
N THR A 502 -24.50 -19.38 28.12
CA THR A 502 -25.88 -19.50 27.61
C THR A 502 -25.95 -19.11 26.12
N THR A 503 -25.92 -17.81 25.83
CA THR A 503 -25.98 -17.24 24.46
C THR A 503 -24.73 -16.46 24.08
N ASN A 504 -23.96 -16.04 25.07
CA ASN A 504 -22.81 -15.15 24.93
C ASN A 504 -21.51 -15.96 24.98
N GLY A 505 -20.51 -15.53 24.23
CA GLY A 505 -19.18 -16.11 24.17
C GLY A 505 -18.42 -15.97 25.49
N VAL A 506 -17.18 -16.45 25.51
CA VAL A 506 -16.32 -16.38 26.70
C VAL A 506 -15.12 -15.49 26.45
N ARG A 507 -14.91 -14.49 27.31
CA ARG A 507 -13.63 -13.78 27.43
C ARG A 507 -12.75 -14.50 28.45
N LEU A 508 -11.58 -14.93 28.00
CA LEU A 508 -10.50 -15.49 28.81
C LEU A 508 -9.51 -14.36 29.13
N ASP A 509 -9.44 -13.97 30.39
CA ASP A 509 -8.48 -12.98 30.84
C ASP A 509 -7.12 -13.65 30.98
N LEU A 510 -6.06 -12.99 30.52
CA LEU A 510 -4.69 -13.46 30.66
C LEU A 510 -3.98 -12.67 31.76
N ASN A 511 -3.16 -13.36 32.57
CA ASN A 511 -2.39 -12.68 33.61
C ASN A 511 -1.25 -11.87 32.97
N LEU A 512 -1.34 -10.53 33.07
CA LEU A 512 -0.35 -9.59 32.59
C LEU A 512 0.57 -9.02 33.70
N SER A 513 0.43 -9.48 34.94
CA SER A 513 0.94 -8.78 36.14
C SER A 513 2.47 -8.63 36.25
N THR A 514 3.23 -9.13 35.27
CA THR A 514 4.69 -9.07 35.25
C THR A 514 5.17 -8.86 33.81
N ALA A 515 5.86 -7.74 33.59
CA ALA A 515 6.15 -7.11 32.29
C ALA A 515 6.96 -7.93 31.25
N ASN A 516 7.32 -9.19 31.57
CA ASN A 516 8.26 -10.00 30.78
C ASN A 516 7.71 -11.38 30.34
N TYR A 517 6.50 -11.79 30.74
CA TYR A 517 5.97 -13.12 30.38
C TYR A 517 5.15 -13.15 29.10
N HIS A 518 5.23 -12.14 28.24
CA HIS A 518 4.19 -11.93 27.23
C HIS A 518 4.44 -12.67 25.90
N GLU A 519 5.32 -13.68 25.89
CA GLU A 519 5.67 -14.41 24.68
C GLU A 519 5.72 -15.94 24.92
N TYR A 520 4.61 -16.63 24.63
CA TYR A 520 4.47 -18.07 24.78
C TYR A 520 3.33 -18.64 23.92
N LEU A 521 3.41 -19.92 23.60
CA LEU A 521 2.29 -20.68 23.07
C LEU A 521 1.37 -21.10 24.23
N LEU A 522 0.14 -20.62 24.26
CA LEU A 522 -0.86 -21.04 25.22
C LEU A 522 -1.71 -22.17 24.65
N ARG A 523 -1.49 -23.39 25.14
CA ARG A 523 -2.44 -24.47 24.92
C ARG A 523 -3.60 -24.33 25.89
N ILE A 524 -4.81 -24.15 25.38
CA ILE A 524 -6.03 -24.07 26.18
C ILE A 524 -6.81 -25.36 26.00
N TYR A 525 -7.28 -25.95 27.09
CA TYR A 525 -8.21 -27.06 27.10
C TYR A 525 -9.60 -26.56 27.46
N ARG A 526 -10.63 -27.21 26.92
CA ARG A 526 -12.02 -26.97 27.27
C ARG A 526 -12.78 -28.28 27.47
N GLY A 527 -13.62 -28.31 28.50
CA GLY A 527 -14.53 -29.41 28.79
C GLY A 527 -15.79 -28.93 29.50
N THR A 528 -16.80 -29.79 29.60
CA THR A 528 -18.04 -29.53 30.35
C THR A 528 -18.05 -30.16 31.75
N THR A 529 -16.97 -30.85 32.11
CA THR A 529 -16.79 -31.51 33.41
C THR A 529 -15.51 -30.99 34.06
N SER A 530 -15.56 -30.71 35.35
CA SER A 530 -14.39 -30.25 36.11
C SER A 530 -13.21 -31.21 35.93
N ALA A 531 -12.03 -30.67 35.66
CA ALA A 531 -10.78 -31.39 35.44
C ALA A 531 -10.76 -32.41 34.28
N THR A 532 -11.83 -32.55 33.50
CA THR A 532 -11.93 -33.45 32.36
C THR A 532 -12.25 -32.66 31.10
N TYR A 533 -11.35 -32.71 30.12
CA TYR A 533 -11.44 -31.87 28.93
C TYR A 533 -11.66 -32.72 27.69
N SER A 534 -12.38 -32.16 26.72
CA SER A 534 -12.75 -32.82 25.48
C SER A 534 -12.19 -32.12 24.25
N HIS A 535 -11.66 -30.91 24.41
CA HIS A 535 -11.07 -30.13 23.35
C HIS A 535 -9.80 -29.43 23.81
N TYR A 536 -8.89 -29.17 22.88
CA TYR A 536 -7.75 -28.30 23.09
C TYR A 536 -7.52 -27.38 21.90
N VAL A 537 -6.79 -26.29 22.11
CA VAL A 537 -6.40 -25.33 21.08
C VAL A 537 -5.07 -24.70 21.46
N ASP A 538 -4.22 -24.45 20.47
CA ASP A 538 -2.91 -23.83 20.66
C ASP A 538 -2.96 -22.39 20.14
N VAL A 539 -2.71 -21.42 21.03
CA VAL A 539 -2.85 -19.98 20.75
C VAL A 539 -1.53 -19.26 21.08
N PRO A 540 -0.81 -18.67 20.12
CA PRO A 540 0.37 -17.86 20.40
C PRO A 540 -0.04 -16.54 21.09
N ILE A 541 0.57 -16.21 22.23
CA ILE A 541 0.19 -15.07 23.07
C ILE A 541 1.26 -14.00 23.04
N ASN A 542 1.01 -12.87 22.35
CA ASN A 542 1.90 -11.70 22.32
C ASN A 542 1.26 -10.46 22.94
N LYS A 543 1.60 -10.14 24.20
CA LYS A 543 1.10 -8.93 24.91
C LYS A 543 -0.43 -8.79 24.84
N VAL A 544 -1.14 -9.91 24.79
CA VAL A 544 -2.60 -9.97 24.77
C VAL A 544 -3.14 -10.04 26.19
N ALA A 545 -4.10 -9.18 26.52
CA ALA A 545 -4.78 -9.18 27.81
C ALA A 545 -5.96 -10.16 27.86
N TYR A 546 -6.59 -10.42 26.72
CA TYR A 546 -7.85 -11.15 26.62
C TYR A 546 -7.87 -12.03 25.38
N LEU A 547 -8.42 -13.24 25.51
CA LEU A 547 -8.81 -14.08 24.38
C LEU A 547 -10.31 -14.28 24.41
N TYR A 548 -10.88 -14.70 23.28
CA TYR A 548 -12.31 -14.84 23.14
C TYR A 548 -12.69 -16.18 22.53
N ASP A 549 -13.53 -16.97 23.20
CA ASP A 549 -14.09 -18.22 22.70
C ASP A 549 -15.52 -17.98 22.19
N ASP A 550 -15.77 -18.30 20.92
CA ASP A 550 -17.12 -18.27 20.33
C ASP A 550 -17.80 -19.65 20.36
N GLY A 551 -17.13 -20.67 20.90
CA GLY A 551 -17.60 -22.05 20.94
C GLY A 551 -16.92 -22.94 19.88
N TYR A 552 -16.64 -22.43 18.69
CA TYR A 552 -15.94 -23.17 17.64
C TYR A 552 -14.44 -22.88 17.60
N SER A 553 -14.04 -21.69 18.04
CA SER A 553 -12.68 -21.20 17.93
C SER A 553 -12.33 -20.19 19.04
N ILE A 554 -11.03 -20.00 19.27
CA ILE A 554 -10.50 -18.84 19.99
C ILE A 554 -10.14 -17.74 18.97
N ASN A 555 -10.61 -16.52 19.24
CA ASN A 555 -10.46 -15.32 18.42
C ASN A 555 -10.94 -15.48 16.96
N GLY A 556 -11.84 -16.43 16.69
CA GLY A 556 -12.35 -16.69 15.35
C GLY A 556 -11.44 -17.52 14.44
N ILE A 557 -10.25 -17.94 14.90
CA ILE A 557 -9.23 -18.56 14.04
C ILE A 557 -8.59 -19.82 14.58
N TYR A 558 -8.40 -19.90 15.90
CA TYR A 558 -7.81 -21.09 16.51
C TYR A 558 -8.93 -22.07 16.84
N ASN A 559 -9.20 -22.97 15.90
CA ASN A 559 -10.28 -23.94 16.04
C ASN A 559 -9.99 -24.92 17.18
N TRP A 560 -11.04 -25.24 17.92
CA TRP A 560 -10.99 -26.29 18.92
C TRP A 560 -10.75 -27.64 18.24
N LYS A 561 -9.69 -28.34 18.65
CA LYS A 561 -9.38 -29.69 18.23
C LYS A 561 -9.95 -30.67 19.22
N VAL A 562 -10.42 -31.82 18.73
CA VAL A 562 -10.86 -32.91 19.61
C VAL A 562 -9.67 -33.38 20.45
N TYR A 563 -9.87 -33.38 21.76
CA TYR A 563 -8.99 -34.02 22.72
C TYR A 563 -9.67 -35.32 23.15
N ASN A 564 -9.00 -36.44 22.93
CA ASN A 564 -9.53 -37.76 23.32
C ASN A 564 -9.47 -37.91 24.84
N GLY A 565 -10.44 -37.28 25.52
CA GLY A 565 -10.87 -37.36 26.91
C GLY A 565 -9.86 -37.77 27.99
N GLY A 566 -9.64 -36.88 28.97
CA GLY A 566 -8.94 -37.21 30.22
C GLY A 566 -8.70 -35.97 31.09
N THR A 567 -8.09 -36.18 32.26
CA THR A 567 -7.41 -35.13 33.01
C THR A 567 -6.09 -34.85 32.27
N PRO A 568 -5.86 -33.66 31.66
CA PRO A 568 -4.56 -33.27 31.19
C PRO A 568 -3.62 -33.50 32.35
N ALA A 569 -2.61 -34.35 32.16
CA ALA A 569 -1.70 -34.71 33.23
C ALA A 569 -1.28 -33.44 33.99
N ALA A 570 -1.22 -33.51 35.33
CA ALA A 570 -1.05 -32.33 36.18
C ALA A 570 0.12 -31.43 35.71
N SER A 571 1.13 -32.06 35.11
CA SER A 571 2.00 -31.52 34.07
C SER A 571 1.78 -32.34 32.80
N GLU A 572 1.66 -31.75 31.60
CA GLU A 572 1.82 -32.52 30.34
C GLU A 572 3.27 -33.02 30.16
N GLY A 573 3.94 -33.42 31.24
CA GLY A 573 5.38 -33.58 31.23
C GLY A 573 6.06 -32.27 30.85
N LEU A 574 5.56 -31.11 31.28
CA LEU A 574 6.29 -29.86 31.08
C LEU A 574 7.46 -29.79 32.06
N ASN A 575 8.65 -29.49 31.55
CA ASN A 575 9.83 -29.12 32.31
C ASN A 575 9.59 -27.73 32.91
N HIS A 576 8.97 -27.70 34.11
CA HIS A 576 8.48 -26.51 34.81
C HIS A 576 9.47 -25.99 35.88
N PHE A 577 10.68 -26.55 35.96
CA PHE A 577 11.64 -26.30 37.04
C PHE A 577 12.26 -24.90 36.98
N GLY A 578 11.56 -23.88 37.51
CA GLY A 578 12.12 -22.55 37.78
C GLY A 578 12.86 -21.94 36.58
N VAL A 579 12.29 -22.07 35.38
CA VAL A 579 12.94 -21.57 34.15
C VAL A 579 13.10 -20.07 34.27
N SER A 580 14.34 -19.57 34.30
CA SER A 580 14.63 -18.13 34.41
C SER A 580 14.94 -17.50 33.06
N SER A 581 15.49 -18.27 32.13
CA SER A 581 15.69 -17.81 30.76
C SER A 581 15.96 -18.95 29.78
N ILE A 582 15.72 -18.66 28.50
CA ILE A 582 16.04 -19.56 27.38
C ILE A 582 16.75 -18.73 26.32
N GLU A 583 17.89 -19.22 25.85
CA GLU A 583 18.64 -18.70 24.72
C GLU A 583 18.54 -19.65 23.54
N PHE A 584 18.10 -19.15 22.38
CA PHE A 584 18.05 -19.94 21.15
C PHE A 584 19.29 -19.66 20.28
N ALA A 585 19.98 -20.73 19.85
CA ALA A 585 21.16 -20.68 19.00
C ALA A 585 21.04 -21.70 17.85
N GLY A 586 20.37 -21.30 16.76
CA GLY A 586 20.10 -22.20 15.63
C GLY A 586 19.12 -23.31 16.04
N ALA A 587 19.53 -24.57 15.89
CA ALA A 587 18.73 -25.72 16.31
C ALA A 587 18.88 -26.06 17.81
N ASN A 588 19.88 -25.48 18.47
CA ASN A 588 20.19 -25.74 19.87
C ASN A 588 19.71 -24.63 20.80
N ILE A 589 19.57 -24.95 22.09
CA ILE A 589 19.23 -23.98 23.12
C ILE A 589 20.18 -24.03 24.33
N ILE A 590 20.22 -22.93 25.08
CA ILE A 590 20.70 -22.88 26.46
C ILE A 590 19.53 -22.49 27.34
N ALA A 591 19.07 -23.39 28.20
CA ALA A 591 17.98 -23.12 29.16
C ALA A 591 18.54 -22.97 30.57
N TYR A 592 18.07 -21.99 31.33
CA TYR A 592 18.45 -21.79 32.72
C TYR A 592 17.31 -22.31 33.60
N MET A 593 17.52 -23.47 34.22
CA MET A 593 16.48 -24.24 34.92
C MET A 593 17.03 -24.84 36.20
N SER A 594 16.19 -25.14 37.19
CA SER A 594 16.64 -25.65 38.48
C SER A 594 16.89 -27.17 38.52
N GLY A 595 16.74 -27.87 37.39
CA GLY A 595 16.87 -29.33 37.31
C GLY A 595 17.06 -29.87 35.90
N MET A 596 17.52 -31.11 35.80
CA MET A 596 17.68 -31.82 34.53
C MET A 596 16.32 -32.07 33.87
N PRO A 597 16.18 -31.89 32.54
CA PRO A 597 14.93 -32.18 31.84
C PRO A 597 14.50 -33.65 31.98
N THR A 598 13.22 -33.86 32.24
CA THR A 598 12.62 -35.20 32.42
C THR A 598 11.72 -35.61 31.27
N THR A 599 11.53 -34.75 30.27
CA THR A 599 10.53 -34.91 29.21
C THR A 599 10.90 -34.04 28.00
N GLY A 600 10.16 -34.20 26.91
CA GLY A 600 10.40 -33.49 25.66
C GLY A 600 11.46 -34.15 24.79
N THR A 601 11.53 -33.71 23.53
CA THR A 601 12.53 -34.15 22.56
C THR A 601 13.64 -33.11 22.49
N TRP A 602 14.87 -33.52 22.78
CA TRP A 602 16.03 -32.63 22.84
C TRP A 602 17.02 -32.94 21.72
N THR A 603 17.76 -31.92 21.31
CA THR A 603 18.77 -32.01 20.24
C THR A 603 20.15 -32.13 20.86
N ARG A 604 21.00 -33.02 20.34
CA ARG A 604 22.41 -33.09 20.73
C ARG A 604 23.04 -31.70 20.67
N GLY A 605 23.71 -31.29 21.75
CA GLY A 605 24.30 -29.96 21.89
C GLY A 605 23.46 -28.96 22.68
N ASP A 606 22.19 -29.25 22.97
CA ASP A 606 21.39 -28.45 23.91
C ASP A 606 22.04 -28.44 25.31
N MET A 607 21.90 -27.32 26.01
CA MET A 607 22.48 -27.12 27.34
C MET A 607 21.41 -26.65 28.32
N VAL A 608 21.48 -27.16 29.55
CA VAL A 608 20.72 -26.67 30.69
C VAL A 608 21.69 -26.19 31.75
N VAL A 609 21.68 -24.90 32.06
CA VAL A 609 22.46 -24.32 33.15
C VAL A 609 21.62 -24.38 34.42
N ASN A 610 22.18 -24.95 35.50
CA ASN A 610 21.49 -24.99 36.78
C ASN A 610 21.46 -23.58 37.39
N ASN A 611 20.28 -22.98 37.50
CA ASN A 611 20.11 -21.63 38.03
C ASN A 611 19.84 -21.58 39.54
N ALA A 612 19.70 -22.72 40.19
CA ALA A 612 19.59 -22.86 41.65
C ALA A 612 20.41 -24.06 42.16
N PRO A 613 21.73 -24.13 41.88
CA PRO A 613 22.53 -25.27 42.26
C PRO A 613 22.80 -25.30 43.76
N ALA A 614 22.43 -26.40 44.42
CA ALA A 614 22.88 -26.70 45.78
C ALA A 614 24.34 -27.21 45.77
N THR A 615 25.06 -27.05 46.88
CA THR A 615 26.41 -27.62 47.04
C THR A 615 26.41 -29.12 46.74
N GLY A 616 27.31 -29.58 45.86
CA GLY A 616 27.37 -30.97 45.41
C GLY A 616 26.40 -31.34 44.28
N ALA A 617 25.51 -30.43 43.85
CA ALA A 617 24.66 -30.62 42.67
C ALA A 617 25.38 -30.23 41.38
N ALA A 618 24.90 -30.74 40.24
CA ALA A 618 25.44 -30.40 38.93
C ALA A 618 25.29 -28.89 38.62
N LYS A 619 26.32 -28.29 38.03
CA LYS A 619 26.32 -26.92 37.49
C LYS A 619 25.41 -26.77 36.27
N GLY A 620 25.15 -27.87 35.59
CA GLY A 620 24.32 -27.93 34.40
C GLY A 620 24.40 -29.30 33.75
N TRP A 621 23.66 -29.46 32.66
CA TRP A 621 23.59 -30.70 31.89
C TRP A 621 23.69 -30.37 30.40
N ARG A 622 24.50 -31.15 29.69
CA ARG A 622 24.63 -31.07 28.24
C ARG A 622 24.03 -32.29 27.58
N ARG A 623 23.23 -32.05 26.54
CA ARG A 623 22.61 -33.10 25.75
C ARG A 623 23.62 -33.76 24.82
N VAL A 624 23.78 -35.09 24.91
CA VAL A 624 24.74 -35.85 24.09
C VAL A 624 24.08 -36.74 23.02
N THR A 625 22.77 -37.00 23.13
CA THR A 625 21.95 -37.71 22.13
C THR A 625 20.85 -36.82 21.57
N THR A 626 20.25 -37.15 20.41
CA THR A 626 19.02 -36.50 19.92
C THR A 626 17.84 -37.43 20.16
N GLY A 627 16.75 -36.95 20.76
CA GLY A 627 15.54 -37.74 21.00
C GLY A 627 14.85 -37.43 22.33
N ALA A 628 13.89 -38.27 22.71
CA ALA A 628 13.07 -38.11 23.92
C ALA A 628 13.64 -38.82 25.17
N GLY A 629 14.77 -39.54 25.06
CA GLY A 629 15.45 -40.14 26.22
C GLY A 629 15.88 -39.06 27.22
N ASN A 630 15.91 -39.35 28.51
CA ASN A 630 16.14 -38.38 29.59
C ASN A 630 17.08 -38.93 30.67
N VAL A 631 17.94 -39.89 30.33
CA VAL A 631 18.76 -40.63 31.30
C VAL A 631 20.11 -39.92 31.51
N LEU A 632 20.46 -39.68 32.78
CA LEU A 632 21.77 -39.12 33.16
C LEU A 632 22.91 -40.09 32.76
N ASN A 633 24.00 -39.53 32.26
CA ASN A 633 25.18 -40.19 31.71
C ASN A 633 24.93 -41.06 30.46
N THR A 634 23.73 -41.01 29.88
CA THR A 634 23.39 -41.65 28.61
C THR A 634 22.94 -40.60 27.60
N ASP A 635 21.90 -39.84 27.94
CA ASP A 635 21.32 -38.78 27.10
C ASP A 635 21.82 -37.40 27.50
N TRP A 636 22.05 -37.21 28.80
CA TRP A 636 22.53 -35.98 29.42
C TRP A 636 23.83 -36.24 30.18
N VAL A 637 24.81 -35.35 30.06
CA VAL A 637 26.06 -35.41 30.84
C VAL A 637 26.14 -34.19 31.75
N SER A 638 26.49 -34.38 33.01
CA SER A 638 26.71 -33.28 33.97
C SER A 638 27.93 -32.45 33.58
N GLU A 639 27.82 -31.12 33.63
CA GLU A 639 28.94 -30.18 33.42
C GLU A 639 29.77 -29.95 34.70
N GLY A 640 29.89 -30.98 35.52
CA GLY A 640 30.55 -30.95 36.83
C GLY A 640 29.63 -30.48 37.95
N ASN A 641 30.05 -30.69 39.20
CA ASN A 641 29.30 -30.29 40.38
C ASN A 641 29.85 -28.98 40.96
N LEU A 642 29.00 -28.27 41.70
CA LEU A 642 29.32 -27.04 42.42
C LEU A 642 29.99 -27.30 43.76
#